data_AF-A0A7J4J356-F1
#
_entry.id   AF-A0A7J4J356-F1
#
_cell.length_a   1.000
_cell.length_b   1.000
_cell.length_c   1.000
_cell.angle_alpha   90.00
_cell.angle_beta   90.00
_cell.angle_gamma   90.00
#
_symmetry.space_group_name_H-M   'P 1'
#
loop_
_entity.id
_entity.type
_entity.pdbx_description
1 polymer ?
#
loop_
_entity_poly.entity_id
_entity_poly.type
_entity_poly.pdbx_seq_one_letter_code
_entity_poly.pdbx_strand_id
1 'polypeptide(L)'
;MTETAPENLPENPSKIIPKVIEEEMKIAYVNYAMSVIVGRALPDIRDGLKPVHRRILYAMHDMGMLHNKPSKKCARIVGEVLGKYHPHGDTAVYDSLVRMAQDFSLRYPLIKGQGNFGSIDGDSPAAMRYCVTGDSLIITEKGLIPLATLSNTEDINLKILSKDKKVHKASKWFDSGSHPTLRITTHKGYSLTGTYNHPLLTLGVDEFNNPILKWVLMEDLQLGDVVVLDRKSDTFWAPEIVNLEPFYPTQSNKILPLQLDEDLAFIMGSFLAEGSLAPHKIEFCNTDVEWVKELQERWHKIFPDSKLHCFEKSPSSYGKKKYWRLECHCLKTIEFLKNLGMKPVKSAERRLPASILQSPKNIIAMYLRAYFEGDGTVTFSSKMVEVGCCSMSPELLKEIQILLLRFGIESTRRYDKHRFIWKLYLRGAQSRLRFYKEIGFLSERKTKKLEYILEHYTKDNSLTDIVPFISDSIREKTNSEFVTKHNFDRYSTMEENYGQVCAAVLEDTGTDYTSMFTYLLTHNYLFEKIVQVEEAGMQPVFSLKVESDCHSFISNGFISHNTEAKLDKIAEEMLKDIDKNTVNFKDNFDGSLKEPLVLPSKLPNLLINGSSGIAVGMATNIPPHNLQEVCDGIIATIDAPDITVEELMRIIPGPDFPTGGEVWCGNALQYAYTKGRGKVIIKSVCVIENNAIIVNEIPYQVNKAELITQIADLVKDKRIVGIRDINDESDREGIRIVIQLKKDADPQVILNQLYEYSRLKVSFGLTMLALVDNQPVELGLKEFINEHIAHRQEVITRRTQYELEEAQKRIHILDGLLIALHNLDQVIPGIRKSRTIDDARDFLMGAYSLTEIQAKAILELRLQKLASLEQEKIKEEHANLLLQIKRYQEILASVQEVLNLIKQELQEIKATYGDARRSKIITGVDDDSVEMEELIEETDVVVTMTHSGYVKRLPLDTYKTQKRGGKGVIAAGMKEEDFVERLYVASTHDYLLFFTTEGQVYWLKVYQVPEATRQAKGKHIANLLEMSPTETISAIVPVRNFKEGYLFMATRQGTVKKTELMEFSNPRRGGIRAINLDEGDSLVGVKYTSGDQEIILASKQGQANRFNEEDIRSIGRAGRGVRGMRLDDGDEVIGMLAADEGKDLLTLTEKGYGKRTPVSEYRLCNRGGKGVTNIKITDKNGPVKIVMLVDGSEELMLISKFGVGIRIKCTDISSVGRATQGVRVIRLQEGDELAAAAMIVMEENGISKLDYTLPAEKEDP
;
A
#
# COMPACT_ATOMS: atom_id res chain seq x y z
N MET A 1 -35.84 -29.19 33.57
CA MET A 1 -37.29 -29.36 33.85
C MET A 1 -37.94 -29.84 32.57
N THR A 2 -38.68 -30.93 32.67
CA THR A 2 -39.42 -31.61 31.60
C THR A 2 -40.60 -30.79 31.13
N GLU A 3 -40.75 -30.54 29.82
CA GLU A 3 -42.04 -30.18 29.23
C GLU A 3 -42.11 -30.57 27.74
N THR A 4 -42.79 -31.69 27.54
CA THR A 4 -43.69 -32.10 26.43
C THR A 4 -43.72 -31.28 25.14
N ALA A 5 -43.49 -31.99 24.02
CA ALA A 5 -43.88 -31.59 22.68
C ALA A 5 -45.41 -31.38 22.57
N PRO A 6 -45.91 -30.38 21.81
CA PRO A 6 -47.28 -30.35 21.39
C PRO A 6 -47.41 -30.96 19.99
N GLU A 7 -48.04 -32.15 19.91
CA GLU A 7 -48.83 -32.51 18.74
C GLU A 7 -49.98 -31.52 18.63
N ASN A 8 -50.04 -30.78 17.53
CA ASN A 8 -51.28 -30.19 16.99
C ASN A 8 -51.06 -29.80 15.52
N LEU A 9 -51.49 -30.67 14.61
CA LEU A 9 -51.84 -30.30 13.24
C LEU A 9 -53.05 -29.36 13.28
N PRO A 10 -53.04 -28.22 12.55
CA PRO A 10 -54.28 -27.55 12.20
C PRO A 10 -54.65 -27.87 10.75
N GLU A 11 -55.69 -28.69 10.58
CA GLU A 11 -56.56 -28.57 9.40
C GLU A 11 -57.39 -27.27 9.54
N ASN A 12 -57.11 -26.30 8.68
CA ASN A 12 -58.11 -25.33 8.19
C ASN A 12 -57.53 -24.58 6.98
N PRO A 13 -57.98 -24.85 5.74
CA PRO A 13 -57.63 -24.02 4.60
C PRO A 13 -58.46 -22.74 4.67
N SER A 14 -57.81 -21.57 4.50
CA SER A 14 -58.40 -20.22 4.39
C SER A 14 -58.59 -19.35 5.66
N LYS A 15 -57.55 -19.22 6.50
CA LYS A 15 -57.35 -17.95 7.23
C LYS A 15 -56.45 -17.04 6.41
N ILE A 16 -57.05 -16.17 5.58
CA ILE A 16 -56.33 -15.03 5.01
C ILE A 16 -56.03 -14.09 6.17
N ILE A 17 -54.78 -14.04 6.62
CA ILE A 17 -54.32 -13.10 7.64
C ILE A 17 -53.82 -11.87 6.89
N PRO A 18 -54.54 -10.74 6.88
CA PRO A 18 -54.03 -9.51 6.30
C PRO A 18 -52.79 -9.08 7.09
N LYS A 19 -51.62 -9.14 6.46
CA LYS A 19 -50.38 -8.59 6.99
C LYS A 19 -50.17 -7.18 6.44
N VAL A 20 -49.87 -6.24 7.32
CA VAL A 20 -49.46 -4.90 6.91
C VAL A 20 -48.07 -5.01 6.28
N ILE A 21 -47.95 -4.62 5.01
CA ILE A 21 -46.71 -4.78 4.23
C ILE A 21 -45.53 -4.10 4.92
N GLU A 22 -45.73 -2.90 5.51
CA GLU A 22 -44.68 -2.19 6.24
C GLU A 22 -44.15 -2.97 7.46
N GLU A 23 -45.04 -3.57 8.25
CA GLU A 23 -44.64 -4.36 9.42
C GLU A 23 -43.93 -5.66 9.00
N GLU A 24 -44.44 -6.34 7.98
CA GLU A 24 -43.82 -7.57 7.48
C GLU A 24 -42.47 -7.28 6.83
N MET A 25 -42.34 -6.18 6.06
CA MET A 25 -41.06 -5.74 5.50
C MET A 25 -40.08 -5.36 6.61
N LYS A 26 -40.52 -4.70 7.68
CA LYS A 26 -39.68 -4.37 8.83
C LYS A 26 -39.19 -5.62 9.54
N ILE A 27 -40.07 -6.59 9.81
CA ILE A 27 -39.69 -7.87 10.44
C ILE A 27 -38.76 -8.68 9.53
N ALA A 28 -39.08 -8.80 8.24
CA ALA A 28 -38.25 -9.51 7.27
C ALA A 28 -36.88 -8.85 7.09
N TYR A 29 -36.83 -7.51 7.05
CA TYR A 29 -35.58 -6.76 6.98
C TYR A 29 -34.74 -6.94 8.25
N VAL A 30 -35.33 -6.86 9.44
CA VAL A 30 -34.62 -7.08 10.71
C VAL A 30 -34.10 -8.50 10.82
N ASN A 31 -34.90 -9.51 10.45
CA ASN A 31 -34.48 -10.91 10.45
C ASN A 31 -33.36 -11.17 9.44
N TYR A 32 -33.47 -10.60 8.24
CA TYR A 32 -32.41 -10.65 7.22
C TYR A 32 -31.14 -9.96 7.73
N ALA A 33 -31.25 -8.73 8.25
CA ALA A 33 -30.14 -7.97 8.80
C ALA A 33 -29.43 -8.74 9.92
N MET A 34 -30.17 -9.29 10.88
CA MET A 34 -29.62 -10.13 11.95
C MET A 34 -28.93 -11.38 11.40
N SER A 35 -29.52 -12.06 10.40
CA SER A 35 -28.89 -13.22 9.77
C SER A 35 -27.56 -12.87 9.08
N VAL A 36 -27.47 -11.69 8.46
CA VAL A 36 -26.26 -11.20 7.78
C VAL A 36 -25.20 -10.77 8.80
N ILE A 37 -25.61 -10.06 9.86
CA ILE A 37 -24.75 -9.59 10.95
C ILE A 37 -24.09 -10.79 11.64
N VAL A 38 -24.88 -11.74 12.13
CA VAL A 38 -24.41 -12.92 12.87
C VAL A 38 -23.72 -13.93 11.95
N GLY A 39 -24.26 -14.12 10.75
CA GLY A 39 -23.80 -15.16 9.82
C GLY A 39 -22.58 -14.79 8.98
N ARG A 40 -22.20 -13.51 8.88
CA ARG A 40 -21.16 -13.06 7.94
C ARG A 40 -20.29 -11.89 8.41
N ALA A 41 -20.86 -10.89 9.09
CA ALA A 41 -20.24 -9.56 9.15
C ALA A 41 -19.35 -9.32 10.38
N LEU A 42 -19.79 -9.73 11.57
CA LEU A 42 -19.09 -9.47 12.84
C LEU A 42 -18.27 -10.68 13.33
N PRO A 43 -17.13 -10.45 14.00
CA PRO A 43 -16.39 -11.50 14.70
C PRO A 43 -17.12 -11.93 15.98
N ASP A 44 -16.94 -13.19 16.38
CA ASP A 44 -17.35 -13.68 17.70
C ASP A 44 -16.26 -13.33 18.73
N ILE A 45 -16.65 -12.84 19.91
CA ILE A 45 -15.71 -12.40 20.95
C ILE A 45 -14.77 -13.51 21.43
N ARG A 46 -15.25 -14.76 21.40
CA ARG A 46 -14.58 -15.92 22.01
C ARG A 46 -13.34 -16.34 21.23
N ASP A 47 -13.42 -16.39 19.90
CA ASP A 47 -12.31 -16.77 19.01
C ASP A 47 -11.80 -15.63 18.12
N GLY A 48 -12.49 -14.49 18.08
CA GLY A 48 -12.12 -13.35 17.27
C GLY A 48 -12.30 -13.54 15.76
N LEU A 49 -13.01 -14.58 15.33
CA LEU A 49 -13.14 -14.93 13.92
C LEU A 49 -14.57 -14.72 13.42
N LYS A 50 -14.65 -14.28 12.16
CA LYS A 50 -15.88 -14.33 11.38
C LYS A 50 -16.16 -15.78 10.95
N PRO A 51 -17.42 -16.14 10.66
CA PRO A 51 -17.77 -17.51 10.26
C PRO A 51 -16.95 -18.06 9.09
N VAL A 52 -16.64 -17.23 8.08
CA VAL A 52 -15.81 -17.66 6.94
C VAL A 52 -14.36 -17.99 7.34
N HIS A 53 -13.77 -17.22 8.27
CA HIS A 53 -12.42 -17.49 8.76
C HIS A 53 -12.36 -18.83 9.50
N ARG A 54 -13.31 -19.09 10.40
CA ARG A 54 -13.40 -20.38 11.14
C ARG A 54 -13.49 -21.56 10.20
N ARG A 55 -14.37 -21.47 9.19
CA ARG A 55 -14.56 -22.53 8.19
C ARG A 55 -13.29 -22.82 7.41
N ILE A 56 -12.53 -21.79 7.03
CA ILE A 56 -11.25 -21.96 6.34
C ILE A 56 -10.25 -22.70 7.24
N LEU A 57 -10.02 -22.22 8.47
CA LEU A 57 -9.06 -22.84 9.39
C LEU A 57 -9.46 -24.28 9.73
N TYR A 58 -10.75 -24.53 10.01
CA TYR A 58 -11.26 -25.86 10.30
C TYR A 58 -11.15 -26.81 9.10
N ALA A 59 -11.48 -26.36 7.89
CA ALA A 59 -11.32 -27.18 6.69
C ALA A 59 -9.84 -27.51 6.42
N MET A 60 -8.93 -26.55 6.63
CA MET A 60 -7.49 -26.78 6.51
C MET A 60 -6.99 -27.78 7.56
N HIS A 61 -7.50 -27.71 8.79
CA HIS A 61 -7.21 -28.69 9.85
C HIS A 61 -7.72 -30.09 9.50
N ASP A 62 -8.99 -30.23 9.08
CA ASP A 62 -9.61 -31.48 8.63
C ASP A 62 -8.84 -32.11 7.46
N MET A 63 -8.30 -31.29 6.57
CA MET A 63 -7.44 -31.71 5.46
C MET A 63 -5.99 -32.06 5.86
N GLY A 64 -5.64 -31.95 7.15
CA GLY A 64 -4.29 -32.20 7.68
C GLY A 64 -3.24 -31.19 7.22
N MET A 65 -3.61 -29.93 6.95
CA MET A 65 -2.72 -28.89 6.40
C MET A 65 -1.97 -28.10 7.49
N LEU A 66 -1.40 -28.82 8.45
CA LEU A 66 -0.63 -28.27 9.57
C LEU A 66 0.61 -27.51 9.10
N HIS A 67 1.19 -26.67 9.96
CA HIS A 67 2.32 -25.80 9.65
C HIS A 67 3.55 -26.57 9.16
N ASN A 68 3.72 -27.80 9.64
CA ASN A 68 4.83 -28.69 9.32
C ASN A 68 4.59 -29.57 8.08
N LYS A 69 3.42 -29.46 7.44
CA LYS A 69 3.07 -30.21 6.23
C LYS A 69 3.34 -29.40 4.96
N PRO A 70 3.38 -30.06 3.78
CA PRO A 70 3.43 -29.38 2.50
C PRO A 70 2.20 -28.50 2.27
N SER A 71 2.40 -27.33 1.67
CA SER A 71 1.32 -26.48 1.16
C SER A 71 0.49 -27.18 0.08
N LYS A 72 -0.80 -26.84 0.01
CA LYS A 72 -1.70 -27.26 -1.06
C LYS A 72 -2.22 -26.02 -1.79
N LYS A 73 -2.71 -26.21 -3.01
CA LYS A 73 -3.29 -25.12 -3.80
C LYS A 73 -4.46 -24.45 -3.09
N CYS A 74 -4.54 -23.13 -3.21
CA CYS A 74 -5.67 -22.35 -2.68
C CYS A 74 -7.01 -22.84 -3.26
N ALA A 75 -7.05 -23.24 -4.55
CA ALA A 75 -8.20 -23.88 -5.18
C ALA A 75 -8.78 -25.06 -4.40
N ARG A 76 -7.92 -25.91 -3.85
CA ARG A 76 -8.31 -27.12 -3.14
C ARG A 76 -8.92 -26.76 -1.79
N ILE A 77 -8.32 -25.79 -1.10
CA ILE A 77 -8.82 -25.28 0.19
C ILE A 77 -10.20 -24.64 -0.01
N VAL A 78 -10.31 -23.71 -0.96
CA VAL A 78 -11.57 -23.03 -1.28
C VAL A 78 -12.64 -24.06 -1.72
N GLY A 79 -12.28 -25.01 -2.58
CA GLY A 79 -13.18 -26.07 -3.00
C GLY A 79 -13.67 -26.96 -1.84
N GLU A 80 -12.81 -27.28 -0.88
CA GLU A 80 -13.19 -28.04 0.31
C GLU A 80 -14.14 -27.24 1.22
N VAL A 81 -13.83 -25.95 1.44
CA VAL A 81 -14.68 -25.06 2.25
C VAL A 81 -16.06 -24.91 1.62
N LEU A 82 -16.13 -24.71 0.30
CA LEU A 82 -17.41 -24.62 -0.42
C LEU A 82 -18.18 -25.93 -0.41
N GLY A 83 -17.49 -27.04 -0.68
CA GLY A 83 -18.11 -28.36 -0.76
C GLY A 83 -18.69 -28.84 0.58
N LYS A 84 -18.08 -28.45 1.70
CA LYS A 84 -18.45 -28.96 3.02
C LYS A 84 -19.10 -27.96 3.96
N TYR A 85 -18.71 -26.68 3.92
CA TYR A 85 -19.00 -25.74 5.02
C TYR A 85 -19.61 -24.39 4.58
N HIS A 86 -19.40 -23.93 3.34
CA HIS A 86 -19.74 -22.57 2.93
C HIS A 86 -20.72 -22.54 1.73
N PRO A 87 -21.95 -22.00 1.91
CA PRO A 87 -23.01 -22.05 0.89
C PRO A 87 -23.01 -20.89 -0.14
N HIS A 88 -21.95 -20.07 -0.18
CA HIS A 88 -21.88 -18.86 -1.03
C HIS A 88 -20.67 -18.89 -1.97
N GLY A 89 -20.46 -17.84 -2.77
CA GLY A 89 -19.41 -17.79 -3.80
C GLY A 89 -17.99 -18.00 -3.28
N ASP A 90 -17.13 -18.50 -4.18
CA ASP A 90 -15.72 -18.78 -3.95
C ASP A 90 -14.87 -17.54 -3.62
N THR A 91 -15.20 -16.38 -4.19
CA THR A 91 -14.48 -15.11 -3.98
C THR A 91 -14.38 -14.75 -2.50
N ALA A 92 -15.49 -14.82 -1.75
CA ALA A 92 -15.49 -14.44 -0.33
C ALA A 92 -14.58 -15.33 0.53
N VAL A 93 -14.51 -16.63 0.19
CA VAL A 93 -13.63 -17.59 0.86
C VAL A 93 -12.17 -17.30 0.47
N TYR A 94 -11.92 -17.03 -0.81
CA TYR A 94 -10.57 -16.76 -1.30
C TYR A 94 -9.99 -15.47 -0.75
N ASP A 95 -10.73 -14.36 -0.78
CA ASP A 95 -10.29 -13.07 -0.26
C ASP A 95 -9.98 -13.15 1.24
N SER A 96 -10.82 -13.88 1.98
CA SER A 96 -10.59 -14.16 3.40
C SER A 96 -9.32 -14.97 3.64
N LEU A 97 -9.08 -16.00 2.81
CA LEU A 97 -7.87 -16.82 2.86
C LEU A 97 -6.63 -15.98 2.55
N VAL A 98 -6.71 -15.13 1.52
CA VAL A 98 -5.61 -14.24 1.13
C VAL A 98 -5.28 -13.26 2.24
N ARG A 99 -6.29 -12.58 2.80
CA ARG A 99 -6.10 -11.62 3.88
C ARG A 99 -5.47 -12.26 5.12
N MET A 100 -5.82 -13.51 5.42
CA MET A 100 -5.20 -14.27 6.52
C MET A 100 -3.74 -14.66 6.27
N ALA A 101 -3.24 -14.52 5.04
CA ALA A 101 -1.87 -14.80 4.64
C ALA A 101 -1.00 -13.54 4.41
N GLN A 102 -1.61 -12.34 4.43
CA GLN A 102 -0.92 -11.06 4.22
C GLN A 102 -0.38 -10.50 5.54
N ASP A 103 0.94 -10.33 5.61
CA ASP A 103 1.68 -9.79 6.76
C ASP A 103 1.59 -8.27 6.95
N PHE A 104 1.13 -7.56 5.91
CA PHE A 104 0.75 -6.14 5.96
C PHE A 104 -0.73 -5.92 6.33
N SER A 105 -1.57 -6.96 6.23
CA SER A 105 -3.00 -6.91 6.59
C SER A 105 -3.24 -7.37 8.03
N LEU A 106 -2.59 -8.45 8.45
CA LEU A 106 -2.67 -9.00 9.81
C LEU A 106 -1.32 -8.91 10.51
N ARG A 107 -1.34 -8.56 11.80
CA ARG A 107 -0.13 -8.50 12.63
C ARG A 107 0.49 -9.89 12.86
N TYR A 108 -0.37 -10.91 12.97
CA TYR A 108 -0.02 -12.32 13.15
C TYR A 108 -0.82 -13.18 12.15
N PRO A 109 -0.30 -13.41 10.92
CA PRO A 109 -0.97 -14.22 9.90
C PRO A 109 -1.32 -15.63 10.39
N LEU A 110 -2.56 -16.07 10.12
CA LEU A 110 -3.02 -17.41 10.49
C LEU A 110 -2.78 -18.43 9.35
N ILE A 111 -2.52 -17.93 8.14
CA ILE A 111 -2.24 -18.76 6.97
C ILE A 111 -0.86 -18.41 6.47
N LYS A 112 -0.05 -19.43 6.16
CA LYS A 112 1.21 -19.25 5.47
C LYS A 112 0.99 -19.41 3.98
N GLY A 113 0.98 -18.28 3.27
CA GLY A 113 0.96 -18.23 1.81
C GLY A 113 2.30 -18.61 1.19
N GLN A 114 2.26 -19.26 0.03
CA GLN A 114 3.40 -19.51 -0.84
C GLN A 114 3.05 -19.04 -2.27
N GLY A 115 3.78 -18.04 -2.78
CA GLY A 115 3.46 -17.33 -4.03
C GLY A 115 2.88 -15.93 -3.77
N ASN A 116 2.25 -15.32 -4.78
CA ASN A 116 1.69 -13.98 -4.72
C ASN A 116 0.34 -13.92 -3.97
N PHE A 117 0.34 -13.37 -2.76
CA PHE A 117 -0.85 -13.06 -1.95
C PHE A 117 -1.20 -11.57 -1.93
N GLY A 118 -0.69 -10.81 -2.91
CA GLY A 118 -0.78 -9.36 -3.00
C GLY A 118 0.38 -8.67 -2.30
N SER A 119 0.54 -7.38 -2.57
CA SER A 119 1.63 -6.55 -2.01
C SER A 119 1.09 -5.28 -1.36
N ILE A 120 1.91 -4.64 -0.53
CA ILE A 120 1.63 -3.31 0.02
C ILE A 120 1.58 -2.21 -1.05
N ASP A 121 2.16 -2.51 -2.23
CA ASP A 121 2.19 -1.64 -3.41
C ASP A 121 0.86 -1.66 -4.17
N GLY A 122 -0.05 -2.57 -3.81
CA GLY A 122 -1.36 -2.71 -4.45
C GLY A 122 -1.47 -3.81 -5.48
N ASP A 123 -0.44 -4.66 -5.61
CA ASP A 123 -0.56 -5.82 -6.47
C ASP A 123 -1.69 -6.70 -5.95
N SER A 124 -2.59 -7.08 -6.86
CA SER A 124 -3.64 -8.01 -6.52
C SER A 124 -3.05 -9.40 -6.23
N PRO A 125 -3.63 -10.15 -5.28
CA PRO A 125 -3.27 -11.56 -5.11
C PRO A 125 -3.52 -12.29 -6.43
N ALA A 126 -2.62 -13.20 -6.80
CA ALA A 126 -2.94 -14.12 -7.89
C ALA A 126 -4.16 -14.93 -7.45
N ALA A 127 -5.10 -15.27 -8.34
CA ALA A 127 -6.35 -15.95 -7.95
C ALA A 127 -6.12 -17.35 -7.27
N MET A 128 -7.14 -18.21 -7.17
CA MET A 128 -6.97 -19.60 -6.68
C MET A 128 -6.68 -20.76 -7.67
N ARG A 129 -7.06 -20.74 -8.97
CA ARG A 129 -7.09 -21.92 -9.90
C ARG A 129 -6.39 -21.67 -11.26
N TYR A 130 -5.07 -21.75 -11.38
CA TYR A 130 -4.39 -21.52 -12.68
C TYR A 130 -3.90 -22.78 -13.36
N CYS A 131 -4.30 -22.96 -14.62
CA CYS A 131 -3.83 -24.07 -15.43
C CYS A 131 -3.62 -23.65 -16.88
N VAL A 132 -2.61 -24.24 -17.53
CA VAL A 132 -2.39 -24.13 -18.98
C VAL A 132 -2.73 -25.44 -19.67
N THR A 133 -2.96 -25.40 -20.98
CA THR A 133 -3.30 -26.60 -21.75
C THR A 133 -2.14 -27.58 -21.80
N GLY A 134 -2.46 -28.87 -21.90
CA GLY A 134 -1.49 -29.97 -21.86
C GLY A 134 -0.42 -29.97 -22.96
N ASP A 135 -0.67 -29.30 -24.09
CA ASP A 135 0.28 -29.14 -25.19
C ASP A 135 1.35 -28.07 -24.91
N SER A 136 1.21 -27.32 -23.80
CA SER A 136 2.18 -26.29 -23.43
C SER A 136 3.55 -26.91 -23.10
N LEU A 137 4.58 -26.47 -23.81
CA LEU A 137 5.95 -26.96 -23.65
C LEU A 137 6.63 -26.25 -22.48
N ILE A 138 7.12 -27.04 -21.53
CA ILE A 138 7.84 -26.57 -20.34
C ILE A 138 9.34 -26.80 -20.51
N ILE A 139 10.16 -25.85 -20.06
CA ILE A 139 11.62 -25.99 -20.03
C ILE A 139 12.02 -26.75 -18.77
N THR A 140 12.61 -27.94 -18.95
CA THR A 140 12.96 -28.88 -17.87
C THR A 140 14.40 -29.38 -18.03
N GLU A 141 14.99 -29.99 -16.99
CA GLU A 141 16.33 -30.59 -17.10
C GLU A 141 16.48 -31.67 -18.18
N LYS A 142 15.36 -32.20 -18.68
CA LYS A 142 15.29 -33.16 -19.79
C LYS A 142 15.01 -32.50 -21.14
N GLY A 143 15.08 -31.17 -21.25
CA GLY A 143 14.70 -30.40 -22.43
C GLY A 143 13.24 -29.95 -22.40
N LEU A 144 12.62 -29.78 -23.58
CA LEU A 144 11.23 -29.33 -23.70
C LEU A 144 10.26 -30.52 -23.60
N ILE A 145 9.31 -30.43 -22.66
CA ILE A 145 8.31 -31.48 -22.43
C ILE A 145 6.90 -30.87 -22.46
N PRO A 146 5.96 -31.42 -23.24
CA PRO A 146 4.55 -31.07 -23.15
C PRO A 146 4.01 -31.38 -21.75
N LEU A 147 3.33 -30.41 -21.14
CA LEU A 147 2.91 -30.48 -19.75
C LEU A 147 2.04 -31.72 -19.44
N ALA A 148 1.18 -32.17 -20.36
CA ALA A 148 0.35 -33.37 -20.20
C ALA A 148 1.16 -34.68 -20.12
N THR A 149 2.39 -34.70 -20.64
CA THR A 149 3.24 -35.90 -20.71
C THR A 149 4.30 -35.95 -19.61
N LEU A 150 4.29 -34.98 -18.71
CA LEU A 150 5.35 -34.79 -17.73
C LEU A 150 5.36 -35.88 -16.66
N SER A 151 4.19 -36.40 -16.28
CA SER A 151 4.05 -37.51 -15.34
C SER A 151 2.69 -38.19 -15.48
N ASN A 152 2.57 -39.41 -14.97
CA ASN A 152 1.30 -40.09 -14.75
C ASN A 152 0.87 -40.07 -13.26
N THR A 153 1.74 -39.55 -12.38
CA THR A 153 1.51 -39.43 -10.93
C THR A 153 1.67 -37.98 -10.50
N GLU A 154 0.97 -37.58 -9.44
CA GLU A 154 1.07 -36.22 -8.92
C GLU A 154 2.48 -35.89 -8.41
N ASP A 155 3.16 -36.84 -7.79
CA ASP A 155 4.53 -36.66 -7.32
C ASP A 155 5.54 -36.71 -8.47
N ILE A 156 6.34 -35.66 -8.56
CA ILE A 156 7.43 -35.52 -9.52
C ILE A 156 8.69 -35.00 -8.83
N ASN A 157 9.84 -35.23 -9.43
CA ASN A 157 11.10 -34.62 -9.02
C ASN A 157 11.83 -34.19 -10.29
N LEU A 158 11.53 -32.98 -10.75
CA LEU A 158 12.02 -32.48 -12.02
C LEU A 158 12.47 -31.03 -11.88
N LYS A 159 13.70 -30.70 -12.29
CA LYS A 159 14.11 -29.30 -12.32
C LYS A 159 13.56 -28.59 -13.55
N ILE A 160 13.09 -27.36 -13.36
CA ILE A 160 12.46 -26.53 -14.39
C ILE A 160 13.00 -25.10 -14.37
N LEU A 161 12.83 -24.37 -15.48
CA LEU A 161 13.21 -22.97 -15.59
C LEU A 161 12.05 -22.05 -15.18
N SER A 162 12.34 -21.10 -14.29
CA SER A 162 11.41 -20.11 -13.74
C SER A 162 11.74 -18.69 -14.21
N LYS A 163 10.98 -17.70 -13.71
CA LYS A 163 11.31 -16.27 -13.85
C LYS A 163 12.78 -16.02 -13.44
N ASP A 164 13.38 -15.00 -14.06
CA ASP A 164 14.77 -14.60 -13.90
C ASP A 164 15.80 -15.67 -14.30
N LYS A 165 15.38 -16.63 -15.14
CA LYS A 165 16.20 -17.76 -15.62
C LYS A 165 16.72 -18.64 -14.48
N LYS A 166 16.04 -18.61 -13.33
CA LYS A 166 16.39 -19.41 -12.16
C LYS A 166 15.92 -20.85 -12.35
N VAL A 167 16.71 -21.76 -11.77
CA VAL A 167 16.42 -23.19 -11.76
C VAL A 167 15.75 -23.55 -10.44
N HIS A 168 14.56 -24.13 -10.52
CA HIS A 168 13.82 -24.60 -9.35
C HIS A 168 13.32 -26.02 -9.56
N LYS A 169 13.05 -26.72 -8.46
CA LYS A 169 12.49 -28.07 -8.48
C LYS A 169 10.97 -28.01 -8.57
N ALA A 170 10.40 -28.69 -9.55
CA ALA A 170 8.99 -29.01 -9.59
C ALA A 170 8.75 -30.32 -8.81
N SER A 171 7.90 -30.26 -7.78
CA SER A 171 7.64 -31.38 -6.86
C SER A 171 6.27 -32.02 -7.02
N LYS A 172 5.31 -31.30 -7.63
CA LYS A 172 4.01 -31.83 -7.99
C LYS A 172 3.62 -31.46 -9.42
N TRP A 173 2.93 -32.37 -10.09
CA TRP A 173 2.24 -32.18 -11.35
C TRP A 173 0.76 -32.43 -11.13
N PHE A 174 -0.10 -31.53 -11.60
CA PHE A 174 -1.54 -31.64 -11.40
C PHE A 174 -2.26 -31.72 -12.73
N ASP A 175 -2.95 -32.82 -12.99
CA ASP A 175 -4.03 -32.90 -13.96
C ASP A 175 -5.28 -32.29 -13.33
N SER A 176 -5.70 -31.14 -13.84
CA SER A 176 -6.83 -30.39 -13.28
C SER A 176 -8.15 -30.68 -14.02
N GLY A 177 -8.15 -31.63 -14.97
CA GLY A 177 -9.33 -31.96 -15.77
C GLY A 177 -9.67 -30.91 -16.82
N SER A 178 -10.90 -30.94 -17.33
CA SER A 178 -11.35 -30.07 -18.42
C SER A 178 -11.96 -28.76 -17.89
N HIS A 179 -11.45 -27.61 -18.35
CA HIS A 179 -11.90 -26.26 -17.95
C HIS A 179 -12.07 -25.34 -19.15
N PRO A 180 -12.89 -24.28 -19.05
CA PRO A 180 -13.00 -23.28 -20.11
C PRO A 180 -11.69 -22.48 -20.19
N THR A 181 -11.21 -22.23 -21.41
CA THR A 181 -9.89 -21.66 -21.65
C THR A 181 -9.92 -20.49 -22.63
N LEU A 182 -8.99 -19.55 -22.44
CA LEU A 182 -8.68 -18.48 -23.38
C LEU A 182 -7.37 -18.78 -24.10
N ARG A 183 -7.27 -18.36 -25.36
CA ARG A 183 -6.03 -18.36 -26.14
C ARG A 183 -5.61 -16.93 -26.42
N ILE A 184 -4.38 -16.62 -26.04
CA ILE A 184 -3.72 -15.36 -26.41
C ILE A 184 -2.76 -15.60 -27.57
N THR A 185 -2.68 -14.64 -28.49
CA THR A 185 -1.71 -14.64 -29.58
C THR A 185 -1.04 -13.27 -29.70
N THR A 186 0.29 -13.26 -29.75
CA THR A 186 1.09 -12.04 -29.88
C THR A 186 1.27 -11.62 -31.35
N HIS A 187 1.75 -10.39 -31.56
CA HIS A 187 2.01 -9.85 -32.91
C HIS A 187 2.96 -10.72 -33.74
N LYS A 188 4.00 -11.33 -33.13
CA LYS A 188 4.89 -12.30 -33.81
C LYS A 188 4.33 -13.73 -33.90
N GLY A 189 3.15 -14.00 -33.36
CA GLY A 189 2.45 -15.28 -33.47
C GLY A 189 2.80 -16.31 -32.39
N TYR A 190 3.46 -15.89 -31.30
CA TYR A 190 3.57 -16.69 -30.08
C TYR A 190 2.19 -16.81 -29.43
N SER A 191 1.88 -17.96 -28.83
CA SER A 191 0.56 -18.21 -28.27
C SER A 191 0.60 -19.14 -27.06
N LEU A 192 -0.29 -18.89 -26.11
CA LEU A 192 -0.54 -19.71 -24.94
C LEU A 192 -2.05 -19.88 -24.76
N THR A 193 -2.47 -21.06 -24.32
CA THR A 193 -3.87 -21.34 -23.97
C THR A 193 -3.92 -21.76 -22.50
N GLY A 194 -4.82 -21.18 -21.73
CA GLY A 194 -4.96 -21.41 -20.30
C GLY A 194 -6.32 -21.00 -19.77
N THR A 195 -6.57 -21.28 -18.49
CA THR A 195 -7.81 -20.84 -17.82
C THR A 195 -7.86 -19.32 -17.74
N TYR A 196 -9.07 -18.75 -17.66
CA TYR A 196 -9.31 -17.29 -17.63
C TYR A 196 -8.47 -16.57 -16.59
N ASN A 197 -8.40 -17.16 -15.41
CA ASN A 197 -7.68 -16.58 -14.30
C ASN A 197 -6.14 -16.77 -14.43
N HIS A 198 -5.61 -17.58 -15.35
CA HIS A 198 -4.16 -17.88 -15.43
C HIS A 198 -3.29 -16.61 -15.53
N PRO A 199 -2.37 -16.34 -14.58
CA PRO A 199 -1.55 -15.12 -14.59
C PRO A 199 -0.38 -15.25 -15.55
N LEU A 200 -0.12 -14.17 -16.28
CA LEU A 200 1.04 -14.00 -17.13
C LEU A 200 1.81 -12.74 -16.75
N LEU A 201 3.13 -12.82 -16.86
CA LEU A 201 3.98 -11.65 -16.65
C LEU A 201 3.85 -10.70 -17.85
N THR A 202 3.55 -9.44 -17.55
CA THR A 202 3.41 -8.36 -18.53
C THR A 202 4.32 -7.20 -18.17
N LEU A 203 4.60 -6.36 -19.16
CA LEU A 203 5.25 -5.06 -18.97
C LEU A 203 4.18 -3.97 -19.11
N GLY A 204 3.99 -3.20 -18.04
CA GLY A 204 3.17 -1.99 -18.05
C GLY A 204 4.01 -0.76 -17.77
N VAL A 205 3.33 0.35 -17.51
CA VAL A 205 3.93 1.55 -16.93
C VAL A 205 3.30 1.84 -15.57
N ASP A 206 4.08 2.40 -14.67
CA ASP A 206 3.58 3.05 -13.46
C ASP A 206 2.98 4.43 -13.80
N GLU A 207 2.54 5.15 -12.77
CA GLU A 207 1.89 6.46 -12.91
C GLU A 207 2.85 7.58 -13.33
N PHE A 208 4.17 7.35 -13.20
CA PHE A 208 5.24 8.23 -13.67
C PHE A 208 5.79 7.78 -15.02
N ASN A 209 5.03 6.95 -15.73
CA ASN A 209 5.38 6.41 -17.03
C ASN A 209 6.65 5.52 -17.01
N ASN A 210 7.12 5.04 -15.84
CA ASN A 210 8.25 4.11 -15.77
C ASN A 210 7.80 2.68 -16.09
N PRO A 211 8.61 1.90 -16.84
CA PRO A 211 8.29 0.51 -17.14
C PRO A 211 8.35 -0.39 -15.89
N ILE A 212 7.25 -1.10 -15.61
CA ILE A 212 7.16 -2.04 -14.48
C ILE A 212 6.63 -3.40 -14.93
N LEU A 213 7.18 -4.48 -14.35
CA LEU A 213 6.71 -5.83 -14.55
C LEU A 213 5.54 -6.13 -13.63
N LYS A 214 4.39 -6.55 -14.19
CA LYS A 214 3.17 -6.87 -13.43
C LYS A 214 2.56 -8.19 -13.87
N TRP A 215 1.93 -8.89 -12.93
CA TRP A 215 1.15 -10.10 -13.22
C TRP A 215 -0.28 -9.74 -13.60
N VAL A 216 -0.75 -10.21 -14.74
CA VAL A 216 -2.12 -9.95 -15.23
C VAL A 216 -2.79 -11.28 -15.56
N LEU A 217 -4.05 -11.44 -15.15
CA LEU A 217 -4.84 -12.64 -15.43
C LEU A 217 -5.21 -12.68 -16.93
N MET A 218 -5.32 -13.88 -17.51
CA MET A 218 -5.67 -14.02 -18.93
C MET A 218 -7.00 -13.36 -19.31
N GLU A 219 -7.96 -13.27 -18.40
CA GLU A 219 -9.26 -12.59 -18.59
C GLU A 219 -9.17 -11.07 -18.61
N ASP A 220 -8.16 -10.50 -17.93
CA ASP A 220 -7.94 -9.06 -17.85
C ASP A 220 -7.02 -8.55 -18.97
N LEU A 221 -6.39 -9.45 -19.75
CA LEU A 221 -5.52 -9.09 -20.86
C LEU A 221 -6.31 -8.48 -22.02
N GLN A 222 -5.83 -7.32 -22.48
CA GLN A 222 -6.43 -6.56 -23.57
C GLN A 222 -5.52 -6.55 -24.81
N LEU A 223 -6.12 -6.20 -25.96
CA LEU A 223 -5.37 -5.97 -27.19
C LEU A 223 -4.40 -4.81 -27.00
N GLY A 224 -3.12 -5.03 -27.29
CA GLY A 224 -2.06 -4.04 -27.11
C GLY A 224 -1.19 -4.23 -25.86
N ASP A 225 -1.67 -4.99 -24.87
CA ASP A 225 -0.87 -5.34 -23.68
C ASP A 225 0.41 -6.06 -24.07
N VAL A 226 1.48 -5.81 -23.32
CA VAL A 226 2.82 -6.35 -23.60
C VAL A 226 3.11 -7.52 -22.68
N VAL A 227 3.16 -8.73 -23.23
CA VAL A 227 3.56 -9.94 -22.50
C VAL A 227 5.07 -10.12 -22.52
N VAL A 228 5.60 -10.74 -21.48
CA VAL A 228 7.03 -11.03 -21.33
C VAL A 228 7.30 -12.49 -21.66
N LEU A 229 8.21 -12.72 -22.60
CA LEU A 229 8.63 -14.04 -23.03
C LEU A 229 10.09 -14.29 -22.65
N ASP A 230 10.36 -15.45 -22.05
CA ASP A 230 11.71 -15.96 -21.87
C ASP A 230 12.33 -16.28 -23.23
N ARG A 231 13.54 -15.76 -23.45
CA ARG A 231 14.34 -16.06 -24.63
C ARG A 231 15.78 -16.29 -24.24
N LYS A 232 16.49 -17.07 -25.08
CA LYS A 232 17.92 -17.37 -24.93
C LYS A 232 18.27 -17.92 -23.54
N SER A 233 18.19 -19.23 -23.36
CA SER A 233 18.66 -19.90 -22.15
C SER A 233 19.65 -20.99 -22.53
N ASP A 234 20.90 -20.87 -22.05
CA ASP A 234 21.90 -21.96 -22.13
C ASP A 234 21.66 -23.03 -21.05
N THR A 235 20.68 -22.80 -20.18
CA THR A 235 20.27 -23.75 -19.13
C THR A 235 19.24 -24.74 -19.69
N PHE A 236 19.34 -26.00 -19.26
CA PHE A 236 18.36 -27.04 -19.57
C PHE A 236 18.20 -27.37 -21.06
N TRP A 237 19.31 -27.36 -21.79
CA TRP A 237 19.47 -28.30 -22.91
C TRP A 237 19.77 -29.68 -22.32
N ALA A 238 19.19 -30.75 -22.88
CA ALA A 238 19.41 -32.08 -22.34
C ALA A 238 20.92 -32.40 -22.33
N PRO A 239 21.52 -32.80 -21.19
CA PRO A 239 22.96 -32.97 -21.08
C PRO A 239 23.45 -34.28 -21.69
N GLU A 240 22.58 -35.30 -21.76
CA GLU A 240 22.91 -36.64 -22.25
C GLU A 240 22.32 -36.87 -23.64
N ILE A 241 23.10 -37.56 -24.49
CA ILE A 241 22.60 -38.01 -25.78
C ILE A 241 21.56 -39.10 -25.54
N VAL A 242 20.41 -38.99 -26.21
CA VAL A 242 19.28 -39.92 -26.04
C VAL A 242 19.72 -41.36 -26.36
N ASN A 243 19.61 -42.27 -25.39
CA ASN A 243 19.79 -43.71 -25.63
C ASN A 243 18.64 -44.22 -26.50
N LEU A 244 18.98 -44.84 -27.63
CA LEU A 244 18.01 -45.28 -28.63
C LEU A 244 17.56 -46.73 -28.49
N GLU A 245 18.17 -47.53 -27.61
CA GLU A 245 17.76 -48.92 -27.36
C GLU A 245 16.26 -49.09 -27.07
N PRO A 246 15.60 -48.22 -26.27
CA PRO A 246 14.15 -48.34 -26.01
C PRO A 246 13.27 -48.19 -27.26
N PHE A 247 13.81 -47.64 -28.35
CA PHE A 247 13.10 -47.43 -29.61
C PHE A 247 13.33 -48.56 -30.61
N TYR A 248 14.11 -49.58 -30.26
CA TYR A 248 14.43 -50.68 -31.16
C TYR A 248 13.17 -51.51 -31.46
N PRO A 249 13.02 -52.00 -32.71
CA PRO A 249 11.90 -52.86 -33.06
C PRO A 249 12.05 -54.23 -32.39
N THR A 250 10.92 -54.90 -32.15
CA THR A 250 10.92 -56.22 -31.52
C THR A 250 11.69 -57.21 -32.41
N GLN A 251 12.79 -57.79 -31.90
CA GLN A 251 13.69 -58.71 -32.62
C GLN A 251 14.22 -58.13 -33.95
N SER A 252 15.23 -57.26 -33.86
CA SER A 252 15.96 -56.72 -35.02
C SER A 252 17.21 -57.53 -35.32
N ASN A 253 17.43 -57.90 -36.58
CA ASN A 253 18.72 -58.37 -37.09
C ASN A 253 19.53 -57.27 -37.79
N LYS A 254 19.12 -56.00 -37.61
CA LYS A 254 19.70 -54.83 -38.26
C LYS A 254 20.62 -54.04 -37.35
N ILE A 255 21.64 -53.42 -37.93
CA ILE A 255 22.53 -52.49 -37.25
C ILE A 255 21.79 -51.16 -37.08
N LEU A 256 21.47 -50.83 -35.83
CA LEU A 256 20.77 -49.60 -35.45
C LEU A 256 21.69 -48.74 -34.56
N PRO A 257 21.58 -47.40 -34.63
CA PRO A 257 22.39 -46.50 -33.82
C PRO A 257 21.97 -46.56 -32.34
N LEU A 258 22.96 -46.62 -31.44
CA LEU A 258 22.75 -46.63 -29.98
C LEU A 258 22.36 -45.25 -29.42
N GLN A 259 22.70 -44.19 -30.14
CA GLN A 259 22.59 -42.80 -29.69
C GLN A 259 22.07 -41.89 -30.81
N LEU A 260 21.32 -40.85 -30.43
CA LEU A 260 20.85 -39.82 -31.36
C LEU A 260 21.95 -38.78 -31.63
N ASP A 261 22.77 -39.05 -32.63
CA ASP A 261 23.83 -38.15 -33.08
C ASP A 261 23.36 -37.14 -34.16
N GLU A 262 24.27 -36.28 -34.60
CA GLU A 262 23.98 -35.26 -35.61
C GLU A 262 23.58 -35.85 -36.96
N ASP A 263 24.12 -37.02 -37.33
CA ASP A 263 23.82 -37.66 -38.61
C ASP A 263 22.40 -38.24 -38.63
N LEU A 264 21.99 -38.90 -37.54
CA LEU A 264 20.61 -39.35 -37.40
C LEU A 264 19.66 -38.14 -37.30
N ALA A 265 20.00 -37.11 -36.54
CA ALA A 265 19.20 -35.88 -36.46
C ALA A 265 19.02 -35.22 -37.83
N PHE A 266 20.07 -35.21 -38.66
CA PHE A 266 20.00 -34.74 -40.04
C PHE A 266 19.01 -35.55 -40.89
N ILE A 267 19.05 -36.89 -40.81
CA ILE A 267 18.10 -37.77 -41.50
C ILE A 267 16.67 -37.48 -41.02
N MET A 268 16.48 -37.30 -39.71
CA MET A 268 15.16 -37.02 -39.14
C MET A 268 14.61 -35.66 -39.57
N GLY A 269 15.44 -34.61 -39.62
CA GLY A 269 15.02 -33.28 -40.09
C GLY A 269 14.77 -33.25 -41.59
N SER A 270 15.58 -33.99 -42.36
CA SER A 270 15.38 -34.24 -43.79
C SER A 270 14.06 -34.95 -44.07
N PHE A 271 13.65 -35.88 -43.21
CA PHE A 271 12.35 -36.55 -43.31
C PHE A 271 11.20 -35.58 -43.05
N LEU A 272 11.35 -34.70 -42.05
CA LEU A 272 10.34 -33.72 -41.73
C LEU A 272 10.10 -32.70 -42.86
N ALA A 273 11.14 -32.33 -43.60
CA ALA A 273 11.02 -31.44 -44.76
C ALA A 273 10.55 -32.20 -46.01
N GLU A 274 11.35 -33.15 -46.49
CA GLU A 274 11.25 -33.72 -47.85
C GLU A 274 10.75 -35.18 -47.86
N GLY A 275 10.48 -35.74 -46.68
CA GLY A 275 10.15 -37.14 -46.49
C GLY A 275 8.64 -37.43 -46.51
N SER A 276 8.30 -38.69 -46.81
CA SER A 276 6.97 -39.27 -46.61
C SER A 276 7.11 -40.72 -46.14
N LEU A 277 6.14 -41.17 -45.33
CA LEU A 277 6.16 -42.51 -44.74
C LEU A 277 4.93 -43.28 -45.16
N ALA A 278 5.15 -44.39 -45.85
CA ALA A 278 4.13 -45.38 -46.19
C ALA A 278 4.30 -46.63 -45.29
N PRO A 279 3.33 -47.57 -45.28
CA PRO A 279 3.40 -48.74 -44.41
C PRO A 279 4.68 -49.57 -44.56
N HIS A 280 5.22 -49.68 -45.79
CA HIS A 280 6.37 -50.54 -46.12
C HIS A 280 7.60 -49.77 -46.66
N LYS A 281 7.53 -48.43 -46.75
CA LYS A 281 8.64 -47.62 -47.25
C LYS A 281 8.71 -46.24 -46.60
N ILE A 282 9.93 -45.75 -46.45
CA ILE A 282 10.22 -44.33 -46.22
C ILE A 282 10.79 -43.76 -47.52
N GLU A 283 10.28 -42.62 -47.95
CA GLU A 283 10.64 -41.97 -49.21
C GLU A 283 11.05 -40.52 -48.97
N PHE A 284 12.09 -40.06 -49.64
CA PHE A 284 12.51 -38.66 -49.69
C PHE A 284 12.55 -38.19 -51.15
N CYS A 285 12.16 -36.94 -51.41
CA CYS A 285 12.22 -36.35 -52.74
C CYS A 285 12.90 -34.98 -52.69
N ASN A 286 13.98 -34.76 -53.45
CA ASN A 286 14.59 -33.44 -53.55
C ASN A 286 15.15 -33.18 -54.96
N THR A 287 15.23 -31.91 -55.37
CA THR A 287 15.87 -31.49 -56.63
C THR A 287 17.36 -31.18 -56.49
N ASP A 288 17.85 -30.98 -55.27
CA ASP A 288 19.23 -30.60 -55.00
C ASP A 288 20.14 -31.84 -54.88
N VAL A 289 21.15 -31.93 -55.74
CA VAL A 289 22.06 -33.08 -55.81
C VAL A 289 23.02 -33.10 -54.62
N GLU A 290 23.40 -31.95 -54.07
CA GLU A 290 24.27 -31.87 -52.90
C GLU A 290 23.58 -32.48 -51.68
N TRP A 291 22.31 -32.09 -51.47
CA TRP A 291 21.48 -32.65 -50.40
C TRP A 291 21.29 -34.17 -50.52
N VAL A 292 21.08 -34.66 -51.75
CA VAL A 292 20.93 -36.10 -52.03
C VAL A 292 22.18 -36.88 -51.64
N LYS A 293 23.36 -36.38 -52.00
CA LYS A 293 24.64 -37.01 -51.63
C LYS A 293 24.84 -37.03 -50.12
N GLU A 294 24.62 -35.88 -49.46
CA GLU A 294 24.74 -35.75 -48.01
C GLU A 294 23.82 -36.73 -47.27
N LEU A 295 22.55 -36.83 -47.71
CA LEU A 295 21.60 -37.79 -47.14
C LEU A 295 22.04 -39.23 -47.35
N GLN A 296 22.56 -39.59 -48.53
CA GLN A 296 23.04 -40.95 -48.80
C GLN A 296 24.27 -41.32 -47.94
N GLU A 297 25.22 -40.40 -47.80
CA GLU A 297 26.43 -40.60 -47.00
C GLU A 297 26.09 -40.82 -45.52
N ARG A 298 25.27 -39.93 -44.95
CA ARG A 298 24.83 -40.05 -43.54
C ARG A 298 23.92 -41.26 -43.33
N TRP A 299 23.05 -41.57 -44.29
CA TRP A 299 22.24 -42.79 -44.24
C TRP A 299 23.10 -44.04 -44.21
N HIS A 300 24.12 -44.13 -45.06
CA HIS A 300 25.01 -45.30 -45.09
C HIS A 300 25.83 -45.43 -43.79
N LYS A 301 26.22 -44.29 -43.20
CA LYS A 301 26.89 -44.26 -41.91
C LYS A 301 26.01 -44.77 -40.77
N ILE A 302 24.75 -44.33 -40.71
CA ILE A 302 23.82 -44.66 -39.62
C ILE A 302 23.15 -46.04 -39.81
N PHE A 303 22.84 -46.41 -41.05
CA PHE A 303 22.16 -47.66 -41.39
C PHE A 303 22.93 -48.44 -42.49
N PRO A 304 24.12 -48.98 -42.17
CA PRO A 304 25.01 -49.60 -43.17
C PRO A 304 24.41 -50.81 -43.88
N ASP A 305 23.49 -51.52 -43.22
CA ASP A 305 22.83 -52.74 -43.71
C ASP A 305 21.37 -52.51 -44.17
N SER A 306 20.97 -51.24 -44.29
CA SER A 306 19.67 -50.80 -44.80
C SER A 306 19.86 -49.96 -46.05
N LYS A 307 19.62 -50.55 -47.21
CA LYS A 307 19.83 -49.87 -48.49
C LYS A 307 18.84 -48.70 -48.69
N LEU A 308 19.38 -47.54 -49.05
CA LEU A 308 18.63 -46.39 -49.56
C LEU A 308 18.73 -46.38 -51.09
N HIS A 309 17.65 -46.73 -51.77
CA HIS A 309 17.58 -46.79 -53.23
C HIS A 309 17.39 -45.38 -53.79
N CYS A 310 18.26 -44.94 -54.69
CA CYS A 310 18.23 -43.60 -55.26
C CYS A 310 17.83 -43.67 -56.74
N PHE A 311 16.81 -42.92 -57.14
CA PHE A 311 16.27 -42.88 -58.50
C PHE A 311 16.16 -41.44 -59.00
N GLU A 312 16.79 -41.11 -60.14
CA GLU A 312 16.48 -39.87 -60.85
C GLU A 312 15.13 -40.03 -61.56
N LYS A 313 14.20 -39.09 -61.33
CA LYS A 313 12.85 -39.11 -61.88
C LYS A 313 12.58 -37.83 -62.67
N SER A 314 11.95 -37.99 -63.82
CA SER A 314 11.35 -36.89 -64.56
C SER A 314 9.97 -36.56 -63.97
N PRO A 315 9.59 -35.29 -63.87
CA PRO A 315 8.26 -34.91 -63.39
C PRO A 315 7.17 -35.34 -64.37
N SER A 316 6.00 -35.66 -63.84
CA SER A 316 4.82 -36.10 -64.62
C SER A 316 4.10 -34.95 -65.34
N SER A 317 4.59 -33.71 -65.23
CA SER A 317 3.95 -32.49 -65.77
C SER A 317 5.00 -31.57 -66.40
N TYR A 318 4.59 -30.81 -67.44
CA TYR A 318 5.47 -29.91 -68.19
C TYR A 318 6.05 -28.79 -67.30
N GLY A 319 7.36 -28.51 -67.41
CA GLY A 319 8.00 -27.35 -66.77
C GLY A 319 8.62 -27.56 -65.37
N LYS A 320 8.72 -28.78 -64.86
CA LYS A 320 9.43 -29.07 -63.58
C LYS A 320 10.84 -29.62 -63.84
N LYS A 321 11.77 -29.35 -62.91
CA LYS A 321 13.13 -29.90 -62.93
C LYS A 321 13.09 -31.41 -62.65
N LYS A 322 14.09 -32.16 -63.14
CA LYS A 322 14.35 -33.52 -62.67
C LYS A 322 14.52 -33.51 -61.15
N TYR A 323 14.06 -34.55 -60.49
CA TYR A 323 14.19 -34.70 -59.04
C TYR A 323 14.70 -36.10 -58.69
N TRP A 324 15.30 -36.23 -57.52
CA TRP A 324 15.79 -37.49 -56.99
C TRP A 324 14.79 -38.03 -55.99
N ARG A 325 14.46 -39.31 -56.12
CA ARG A 325 13.65 -40.06 -55.18
C ARG A 325 14.51 -41.09 -54.47
N LEU A 326 14.57 -41.01 -53.15
CA LEU A 326 15.30 -41.94 -52.29
C LEU A 326 14.32 -42.77 -51.49
N GLU A 327 14.42 -44.10 -51.56
CA GLU A 327 13.49 -45.01 -50.88
C GLU A 327 14.24 -46.05 -50.05
N CYS A 328 13.83 -46.24 -48.79
CA CYS A 328 14.22 -47.39 -48.00
C CYS A 328 12.99 -48.27 -47.74
N HIS A 329 13.15 -49.58 -47.97
CA HIS A 329 12.11 -50.60 -47.80
C HIS A 329 12.39 -51.54 -46.62
N CYS A 330 13.41 -51.23 -45.80
CA CYS A 330 13.77 -52.07 -44.66
C CYS A 330 12.77 -51.86 -43.51
N LEU A 331 11.89 -52.85 -43.29
CA LEU A 331 10.81 -52.74 -42.29
C LEU A 331 11.31 -52.46 -40.87
N LYS A 332 12.43 -53.08 -40.45
CA LYS A 332 13.00 -52.87 -39.11
C LYS A 332 13.55 -51.46 -38.91
N THR A 333 14.21 -50.90 -39.92
CA THR A 333 14.69 -49.51 -39.90
C THR A 333 13.53 -48.52 -39.93
N ILE A 334 12.49 -48.81 -40.71
CA ILE A 334 11.25 -48.01 -40.74
C ILE A 334 10.54 -48.06 -39.39
N GLU A 335 10.44 -49.23 -38.76
CA GLU A 335 9.85 -49.42 -37.44
C GLU A 335 10.63 -48.66 -36.36
N PHE A 336 11.97 -48.71 -36.40
CA PHE A 336 12.85 -47.92 -35.54
C PHE A 336 12.60 -46.41 -35.68
N LEU A 337 12.59 -45.88 -36.92
CA LEU A 337 12.33 -44.47 -37.17
C LEU A 337 10.91 -44.04 -36.75
N LYS A 338 9.91 -44.94 -36.90
CA LYS A 338 8.55 -44.73 -36.38
C LYS A 338 8.55 -44.60 -34.86
N ASN A 339 9.25 -45.48 -34.16
CA ASN A 339 9.37 -45.47 -32.71
C ASN A 339 10.05 -44.17 -32.22
N LEU A 340 11.04 -43.66 -32.94
CA LEU A 340 11.68 -42.36 -32.68
C LEU A 340 10.77 -41.14 -32.88
N GLY A 341 9.58 -41.33 -33.48
CA GLY A 341 8.57 -40.29 -33.63
C GLY A 341 8.28 -39.88 -35.08
N MET A 342 8.84 -40.55 -36.09
CA MET A 342 8.45 -40.33 -37.50
C MET A 342 7.09 -40.99 -37.78
N LYS A 343 6.01 -40.25 -37.57
CA LYS A 343 4.64 -40.77 -37.73
C LYS A 343 4.14 -40.63 -39.18
N PRO A 344 3.32 -41.58 -39.68
CA PRO A 344 2.69 -41.51 -40.99
C PRO A 344 1.47 -40.55 -40.97
N VAL A 345 1.72 -39.27 -40.74
CA VAL A 345 0.68 -38.22 -40.64
C VAL A 345 0.66 -37.33 -41.89
N LYS A 346 -0.48 -36.66 -42.12
CA LYS A 346 -0.60 -35.66 -43.19
C LYS A 346 0.30 -34.45 -42.89
N SER A 347 0.67 -33.69 -43.92
CA SER A 347 1.54 -32.52 -43.76
C SER A 347 1.01 -31.47 -42.78
N ALA A 348 -0.32 -31.33 -42.65
CA ALA A 348 -0.96 -30.41 -41.70
C ALA A 348 -0.91 -30.88 -40.24
N GLU A 349 -0.60 -32.15 -39.99
CA GLU A 349 -0.59 -32.79 -38.67
C GLU A 349 0.85 -33.08 -38.18
N ARG A 350 1.87 -32.72 -38.97
CA ARG A 350 3.27 -32.89 -38.60
C ARG A 350 3.60 -32.12 -37.32
N ARG A 351 4.48 -32.68 -36.51
CA ARG A 351 4.93 -32.20 -35.19
C ARG A 351 6.40 -32.56 -35.02
N LEU A 352 7.11 -31.87 -34.13
CA LEU A 352 8.46 -32.26 -33.73
C LEU A 352 8.41 -33.53 -32.87
N PRO A 353 9.29 -34.51 -33.13
CA PRO A 353 9.42 -35.68 -32.26
C PRO A 353 9.88 -35.30 -30.84
N ALA A 354 9.35 -35.98 -29.83
CA ALA A 354 9.79 -35.79 -28.43
C ALA A 354 11.29 -36.07 -28.24
N SER A 355 11.83 -37.04 -28.99
CA SER A 355 13.26 -37.35 -29.04
C SER A 355 14.11 -36.13 -29.42
N ILE A 356 13.61 -35.24 -30.28
CA ILE A 356 14.28 -33.99 -30.67
C ILE A 356 14.08 -32.89 -29.62
N LEU A 357 12.86 -32.72 -29.11
CA LEU A 357 12.58 -31.71 -28.06
C LEU A 357 13.41 -31.93 -26.77
N GLN A 358 13.81 -33.18 -26.53
CA GLN A 358 14.60 -33.62 -25.37
C GLN A 358 16.07 -33.91 -25.73
N SER A 359 16.57 -33.37 -26.84
CA SER A 359 17.96 -33.57 -27.29
C SER A 359 18.89 -32.42 -26.87
N PRO A 360 20.23 -32.66 -26.86
CA PRO A 360 21.22 -31.60 -26.72
C PRO A 360 21.12 -30.51 -27.80
N LYS A 361 21.65 -29.31 -27.48
CA LYS A 361 21.57 -28.12 -28.34
C LYS A 361 22.09 -28.35 -29.76
N ASN A 362 23.22 -29.04 -29.93
CA ASN A 362 23.83 -29.31 -31.23
C ASN A 362 22.99 -30.29 -32.09
N ILE A 363 22.38 -31.29 -31.47
CA ILE A 363 21.48 -32.25 -32.13
C ILE A 363 20.24 -31.53 -32.67
N ILE A 364 19.62 -30.67 -31.84
CA ILE A 364 18.48 -29.85 -32.25
C ILE A 364 18.89 -28.89 -33.37
N ALA A 365 20.06 -28.26 -33.26
CA ALA A 365 20.58 -27.37 -34.29
C ALA A 365 20.76 -28.09 -35.63
N MET A 366 21.32 -29.31 -35.63
CA MET A 366 21.48 -30.12 -36.84
C MET A 366 20.12 -30.55 -37.43
N TYR A 367 19.16 -30.95 -36.59
CA TYR A 367 17.80 -31.26 -37.02
C TYR A 367 17.13 -30.07 -37.71
N LEU A 368 17.22 -28.89 -37.10
CA LEU A 368 16.68 -27.65 -37.67
C LEU A 368 17.42 -27.26 -38.95
N ARG A 369 18.76 -27.40 -38.99
CA ARG A 369 19.57 -27.16 -40.20
C ARG A 369 19.07 -28.01 -41.36
N ALA A 370 18.84 -29.30 -41.14
CA ALA A 370 18.30 -30.21 -42.16
C ALA A 370 16.89 -29.80 -42.61
N TYR A 371 16.02 -29.41 -41.68
CA TYR A 371 14.67 -28.94 -41.98
C TYR A 371 14.68 -27.66 -42.83
N PHE A 372 15.49 -26.67 -42.45
CA PHE A 372 15.66 -25.43 -43.21
C PHE A 372 16.41 -25.66 -44.54
N GLU A 373 17.23 -26.71 -44.67
CA GLU A 373 17.84 -27.07 -45.94
C GLU A 373 16.80 -27.57 -46.96
N GLY A 374 15.75 -28.27 -46.54
CA GLY A 374 14.63 -28.62 -47.40
C GLY A 374 13.64 -27.46 -47.56
N ASP A 375 12.87 -27.18 -46.51
CA ASP A 375 11.73 -26.25 -46.51
C ASP A 375 12.11 -24.76 -46.35
N GLY A 376 13.37 -24.47 -46.03
CA GLY A 376 13.85 -23.13 -45.78
C GLY A 376 14.24 -22.36 -47.05
N THR A 377 14.08 -21.04 -46.97
CA THR A 377 14.38 -20.10 -48.05
C THR A 377 15.15 -18.90 -47.52
N VAL A 378 16.00 -18.37 -48.39
CA VAL A 378 16.74 -17.12 -48.17
C VAL A 378 16.36 -16.18 -49.30
N THR A 379 15.65 -15.12 -48.96
CA THR A 379 15.11 -14.14 -49.92
C THR A 379 15.46 -12.73 -49.46
N PHE A 380 15.90 -11.90 -50.40
CA PHE A 380 16.20 -10.50 -50.13
C PHE A 380 15.83 -9.63 -51.33
N SER A 381 15.44 -8.39 -51.04
CA SER A 381 15.11 -7.32 -51.97
C SER A 381 15.37 -5.98 -51.28
N SER A 382 15.30 -4.87 -52.01
CA SER A 382 15.46 -3.53 -51.42
C SER A 382 14.47 -3.22 -50.28
N LYS A 383 13.35 -3.95 -50.19
CA LYS A 383 12.28 -3.72 -49.19
C LYS A 383 12.12 -4.85 -48.18
N MET A 384 12.73 -6.01 -48.38
CA MET A 384 12.46 -7.20 -47.56
C MET A 384 13.66 -8.14 -47.55
N VAL A 385 14.10 -8.53 -46.36
CA VAL A 385 15.13 -9.54 -46.11
C VAL A 385 14.53 -10.59 -45.18
N GLU A 386 14.49 -11.83 -45.65
CA GLU A 386 13.78 -12.92 -44.99
C GLU A 386 14.56 -14.23 -45.13
N VAL A 387 14.87 -14.83 -43.98
CA VAL A 387 15.25 -16.24 -43.84
C VAL A 387 14.06 -16.93 -43.20
N GLY A 388 13.52 -17.99 -43.79
CA GLY A 388 12.30 -18.59 -43.24
C GLY A 388 11.92 -19.91 -43.88
N CYS A 389 10.96 -20.59 -43.30
CA CYS A 389 10.39 -21.84 -43.80
C CYS A 389 8.86 -21.76 -43.87
N CYS A 390 8.25 -22.70 -44.59
CA CYS A 390 6.80 -22.79 -44.72
C CYS A 390 6.33 -24.20 -44.36
N SER A 391 5.15 -24.33 -43.74
CA SER A 391 4.54 -25.62 -43.47
C SER A 391 3.01 -25.53 -43.47
N MET A 392 2.34 -26.62 -43.84
CA MET A 392 0.90 -26.76 -43.69
C MET A 392 0.49 -26.95 -42.22
N SER A 393 1.42 -27.39 -41.36
CA SER A 393 1.17 -27.59 -39.93
C SER A 393 1.45 -26.30 -39.14
N PRO A 394 0.41 -25.62 -38.59
CA PRO A 394 0.60 -24.45 -37.72
C PRO A 394 1.39 -24.80 -36.46
N GLU A 395 1.20 -26.02 -36.00
CA GLU A 395 1.69 -26.55 -34.76
C GLU A 395 3.17 -26.93 -34.84
N LEU A 396 3.61 -27.49 -35.98
CA LEU A 396 5.03 -27.69 -36.25
C LEU A 396 5.78 -26.35 -36.21
N LEU A 397 5.23 -25.31 -36.86
CA LEU A 397 5.87 -24.00 -36.85
C LEU A 397 5.82 -23.33 -35.48
N LYS A 398 4.81 -23.61 -34.64
CA LYS A 398 4.76 -23.18 -33.23
C LYS A 398 5.92 -23.79 -32.44
N GLU A 399 6.14 -25.10 -32.57
CA GLU A 399 7.20 -25.82 -31.87
C GLU A 399 8.60 -25.39 -32.35
N ILE A 400 8.79 -25.22 -33.66
CA ILE A 400 10.03 -24.66 -34.23
C ILE A 400 10.24 -23.22 -33.74
N GLN A 401 9.20 -22.38 -33.69
CA GLN A 401 9.27 -21.02 -33.18
C GLN A 401 9.71 -20.97 -31.71
N ILE A 402 9.24 -21.90 -30.87
CA ILE A 402 9.66 -22.02 -29.47
C ILE A 402 11.13 -22.46 -29.37
N LEU A 403 11.57 -23.44 -30.19
CA LEU A 403 12.98 -23.84 -30.23
C LEU A 403 13.90 -22.68 -30.66
N LEU A 404 13.53 -21.97 -31.72
CA LEU A 404 14.27 -20.79 -32.19
C LEU A 404 14.34 -19.73 -31.08
N LEU A 405 13.26 -19.49 -30.33
CA LEU A 405 13.26 -18.58 -29.18
C LEU A 405 14.28 -19.00 -28.10
N ARG A 406 14.44 -20.31 -27.85
CA ARG A 406 15.48 -20.84 -26.94
C ARG A 406 16.91 -20.62 -27.45
N PHE A 407 17.14 -20.70 -28.76
CA PHE A 407 18.40 -20.24 -29.39
C PHE A 407 18.57 -18.72 -29.35
N GLY A 408 17.58 -17.98 -28.84
CA GLY A 408 17.56 -16.52 -28.86
C GLY A 408 17.32 -15.95 -30.26
N ILE A 409 16.73 -16.73 -31.16
CA ILE A 409 16.37 -16.35 -32.53
C ILE A 409 14.88 -15.99 -32.52
N GLU A 410 14.56 -14.70 -32.51
CA GLU A 410 13.17 -14.27 -32.66
C GLU A 410 12.66 -14.58 -34.08
N SER A 411 11.43 -15.10 -34.16
CA SER A 411 10.79 -15.49 -35.40
C SER A 411 9.34 -15.06 -35.42
N THR A 412 8.81 -14.80 -36.61
CA THR A 412 7.41 -14.39 -36.79
C THR A 412 6.66 -15.44 -37.58
N ARG A 413 5.53 -15.90 -37.04
CA ARG A 413 4.63 -16.88 -37.65
C ARG A 413 3.41 -16.19 -38.24
N ARG A 414 3.10 -16.42 -39.52
CA ARG A 414 1.91 -15.88 -40.19
C ARG A 414 1.26 -16.89 -41.11
N TYR A 415 -0.06 -16.79 -41.26
CA TYR A 415 -0.82 -17.58 -42.21
C TYR A 415 -0.89 -16.87 -43.57
N ASP A 416 -0.43 -17.52 -44.64
CA ASP A 416 -0.58 -17.05 -46.01
C ASP A 416 -1.91 -17.58 -46.58
N LYS A 417 -2.92 -16.71 -46.60
CA LYS A 417 -4.27 -17.02 -47.09
C LYS A 417 -4.31 -17.39 -48.58
N HIS A 418 -3.34 -16.95 -49.38
CA HIS A 418 -3.33 -17.24 -50.83
C HIS A 418 -2.76 -18.62 -51.14
N ARG A 419 -1.77 -19.06 -50.36
CA ARG A 419 -1.13 -20.37 -50.52
C ARG A 419 -1.67 -21.43 -49.55
N PHE A 420 -2.58 -21.04 -48.66
CA PHE A 420 -3.15 -21.86 -47.60
C PHE A 420 -2.08 -22.52 -46.70
N ILE A 421 -0.95 -21.84 -46.50
CA ILE A 421 0.22 -22.37 -45.79
C ILE A 421 0.67 -21.41 -44.69
N TRP A 422 1.24 -21.94 -43.61
CA TRP A 422 1.88 -21.13 -42.59
C TRP A 422 3.33 -20.84 -42.97
N LYS A 423 3.79 -19.62 -42.64
CA LYS A 423 5.17 -19.18 -42.84
C LYS A 423 5.77 -18.81 -41.50
N LEU A 424 7.05 -19.14 -41.33
CA LEU A 424 7.88 -18.74 -40.21
C LEU A 424 9.12 -18.04 -40.75
N TYR A 425 9.34 -16.79 -40.37
CA TYR A 425 10.44 -15.98 -40.90
C TYR A 425 11.23 -15.21 -39.85
N LEU A 426 12.50 -14.98 -40.16
CA LEU A 426 13.53 -14.32 -39.35
C LEU A 426 13.90 -12.99 -40.03
N ARG A 427 13.47 -11.87 -39.43
CA ARG A 427 13.67 -10.52 -39.98
C ARG A 427 14.68 -9.66 -39.23
N GLY A 428 15.00 -9.98 -37.98
CA GLY A 428 16.05 -9.28 -37.24
C GLY A 428 17.44 -9.68 -37.72
N ALA A 429 18.35 -8.71 -37.89
CA ALA A 429 19.77 -8.89 -38.19
C ALA A 429 20.45 -9.75 -37.13
N GLN A 430 20.19 -9.50 -35.84
CA GLN A 430 20.71 -10.33 -34.74
C GLN A 430 20.18 -11.77 -34.80
N SER A 431 18.90 -11.96 -35.12
CA SER A 431 18.32 -13.30 -35.30
C SER A 431 18.89 -14.04 -36.50
N ARG A 432 19.13 -13.35 -37.62
CA ARG A 432 19.82 -13.95 -38.79
C ARG A 432 21.25 -14.33 -38.46
N LEU A 433 21.97 -13.49 -37.73
CA LEU A 433 23.35 -13.76 -37.31
C LEU A 433 23.41 -14.95 -36.35
N ARG A 434 22.51 -15.01 -35.37
CA ARG A 434 22.38 -16.17 -34.46
C ARG A 434 21.99 -17.41 -35.24
N PHE A 435 21.04 -17.33 -36.17
CA PHE A 435 20.69 -18.44 -37.04
C PHE A 435 21.90 -18.93 -37.83
N TYR A 436 22.69 -18.06 -38.45
CA TYR A 436 23.91 -18.43 -39.18
C TYR A 436 24.93 -19.15 -38.29
N LYS A 437 25.17 -18.62 -37.07
CA LYS A 437 26.17 -19.17 -36.14
C LYS A 437 25.74 -20.50 -35.51
N GLU A 438 24.47 -20.60 -35.10
CA GLU A 438 23.97 -21.73 -34.31
C GLU A 438 23.36 -22.84 -35.18
N ILE A 439 22.66 -22.47 -36.26
CA ILE A 439 21.91 -23.41 -37.10
C ILE A 439 22.49 -23.42 -38.53
N GLY A 440 22.35 -22.36 -39.31
CA GLY A 440 22.93 -22.24 -40.65
C GLY A 440 22.24 -23.12 -41.71
N PHE A 441 22.87 -23.19 -42.88
CA PHE A 441 22.49 -24.05 -44.01
C PHE A 441 23.64 -24.99 -44.36
N LEU A 442 23.35 -26.06 -45.11
CA LEU A 442 24.36 -26.97 -45.63
C LEU A 442 24.80 -26.58 -47.04
N SER A 443 23.86 -26.23 -47.92
CA SER A 443 24.22 -25.92 -49.30
C SER A 443 25.00 -24.62 -49.41
N GLU A 444 26.10 -24.66 -50.17
CA GLU A 444 26.95 -23.48 -50.41
C GLU A 444 26.13 -22.32 -51.01
N ARG A 445 25.13 -22.68 -51.84
CA ARG A 445 24.20 -21.72 -52.45
C ARG A 445 23.36 -20.96 -51.42
N LYS A 446 22.81 -21.61 -50.39
CA LYS A 446 22.00 -20.93 -49.36
C LYS A 446 22.91 -20.21 -48.36
N THR A 447 24.05 -20.80 -48.01
CA THR A 447 25.05 -20.20 -47.12
C THR A 447 25.58 -18.88 -47.68
N LYS A 448 26.04 -18.85 -48.94
CA LYS A 448 26.50 -17.61 -49.60
C LYS A 448 25.42 -16.53 -49.66
N LYS A 449 24.15 -16.91 -49.85
CA LYS A 449 23.03 -15.95 -49.81
C LYS A 449 22.81 -15.38 -48.41
N LEU A 450 22.95 -16.20 -47.37
CA LEU A 450 22.82 -15.76 -45.99
C LEU A 450 24.00 -14.85 -45.61
N GLU A 451 25.23 -15.21 -45.97
CA GLU A 451 26.44 -14.40 -45.77
C GLU A 451 26.31 -13.03 -46.45
N TYR A 452 25.87 -13.02 -47.71
CA TYR A 452 25.59 -11.78 -48.44
C TYR A 452 24.60 -10.89 -47.67
N ILE A 453 23.51 -11.47 -47.14
CA ILE A 453 22.55 -10.73 -46.32
C ILE A 453 23.19 -10.18 -45.05
N LEU A 454 24.02 -10.95 -44.36
CA LEU A 454 24.67 -10.53 -43.11
C LEU A 454 25.67 -9.40 -43.34
N GLU A 455 26.37 -9.39 -44.48
CA GLU A 455 27.30 -8.32 -44.85
C GLU A 455 26.59 -7.04 -45.32
N HIS A 456 25.52 -7.17 -46.10
CA HIS A 456 24.90 -6.02 -46.79
C HIS A 456 23.66 -5.47 -46.07
N TYR A 457 23.06 -6.23 -45.13
CA TYR A 457 21.85 -5.86 -44.40
C TYR A 457 22.06 -6.03 -42.89
N THR A 458 23.01 -5.26 -42.36
CA THR A 458 23.48 -5.27 -40.96
C THR A 458 22.56 -4.53 -40.00
N LYS A 459 21.74 -3.59 -40.48
CA LYS A 459 20.84 -2.79 -39.63
C LYS A 459 19.50 -3.48 -39.40
N ASP A 460 19.04 -3.47 -38.17
CA ASP A 460 17.68 -3.87 -37.80
C ASP A 460 16.66 -2.80 -38.20
N ASN A 461 15.54 -3.22 -38.80
CA ASN A 461 14.42 -2.33 -39.09
C ASN A 461 13.89 -1.67 -37.81
N SER A 462 13.23 -0.52 -37.92
CA SER A 462 12.76 0.29 -36.78
C SER A 462 11.78 -0.41 -35.81
N LEU A 463 11.28 -1.62 -36.13
CA LEU A 463 10.15 -2.27 -35.44
C LEU A 463 10.45 -3.67 -34.83
N THR A 464 11.72 -4.08 -34.72
CA THR A 464 12.10 -5.41 -34.20
C THR A 464 12.88 -5.32 -32.89
N ASP A 465 12.62 -6.26 -31.98
CA ASP A 465 13.27 -6.45 -30.67
C ASP A 465 13.41 -5.18 -29.80
N ILE A 466 12.26 -4.60 -29.44
CA ILE A 466 12.14 -3.36 -28.67
C ILE A 466 11.64 -3.70 -27.26
N VAL A 467 12.21 -3.09 -26.24
CA VAL A 467 11.68 -3.02 -24.88
C VAL A 467 10.78 -1.79 -24.78
N PRO A 468 9.45 -1.96 -24.69
CA PRO A 468 8.51 -0.83 -24.70
C PRO A 468 8.68 0.10 -23.49
N PHE A 469 8.19 1.34 -23.63
CA PHE A 469 8.08 2.37 -22.59
C PHE A 469 9.38 3.00 -22.09
N ILE A 470 10.57 2.40 -22.31
CA ILE A 470 11.84 2.92 -21.78
C ILE A 470 12.20 4.30 -22.33
N SER A 471 12.28 4.47 -23.65
CA SER A 471 12.66 5.77 -24.23
C SER A 471 11.62 6.85 -23.96
N ASP A 472 10.34 6.50 -23.99
CA ASP A 472 9.26 7.45 -23.71
C ASP A 472 9.36 7.92 -22.25
N SER A 473 9.51 6.98 -21.31
CA SER A 473 9.71 7.26 -19.89
C SER A 473 10.90 8.17 -19.62
N ILE A 474 12.06 7.85 -20.21
CA ILE A 474 13.31 8.54 -19.90
C ILE A 474 13.37 9.90 -20.59
N ARG A 475 12.96 10.00 -21.87
CA ARG A 475 13.02 11.26 -22.64
C ARG A 475 12.06 12.33 -22.14
N GLU A 476 10.95 11.95 -21.50
CA GLU A 476 10.06 12.90 -20.85
C GLU A 476 10.71 13.56 -19.62
N LYS A 477 11.71 12.91 -19.03
CA LYS A 477 12.33 13.32 -17.76
C LYS A 477 13.66 14.05 -17.92
N THR A 478 14.33 13.92 -19.06
CA THR A 478 15.64 14.55 -19.31
C THR A 478 15.66 15.46 -20.54
N ASN A 479 16.36 16.59 -20.42
CA ASN A 479 16.70 17.51 -21.51
C ASN A 479 18.04 17.15 -22.19
N SER A 480 18.64 16.01 -21.86
CA SER A 480 19.92 15.58 -22.44
C SER A 480 19.83 15.37 -23.95
N GLU A 481 20.58 16.17 -24.71
CA GLU A 481 20.68 16.04 -26.17
C GLU A 481 21.16 14.64 -26.59
N PHE A 482 22.01 14.01 -25.77
CA PHE A 482 22.46 12.64 -26.01
C PHE A 482 21.30 11.64 -25.98
N VAL A 483 20.46 11.70 -24.94
CA VAL A 483 19.31 10.81 -24.74
C VAL A 483 18.23 11.04 -25.81
N THR A 484 18.02 12.29 -26.22
CA THR A 484 17.10 12.62 -27.32
C THR A 484 17.58 12.07 -28.67
N LYS A 485 18.89 12.10 -28.92
CA LYS A 485 19.50 11.73 -30.22
C LYS A 485 19.75 10.23 -30.38
N HIS A 486 19.96 9.50 -29.30
CA HIS A 486 20.28 8.06 -29.34
C HIS A 486 19.08 7.20 -28.95
N ASN A 487 19.00 6.00 -29.53
CA ASN A 487 17.97 5.01 -29.21
C ASN A 487 18.54 3.98 -28.24
N PHE A 488 17.82 3.66 -27.17
CA PHE A 488 18.23 2.69 -26.16
C PHE A 488 17.10 1.72 -25.78
N ASP A 489 16.04 1.62 -26.58
CA ASP A 489 14.96 0.63 -26.36
C ASP A 489 15.33 -0.76 -26.84
N ARG A 490 16.46 -0.93 -27.53
CA ARG A 490 16.89 -2.19 -28.10
C ARG A 490 18.11 -2.68 -27.36
N TYR A 491 18.19 -3.98 -27.11
CA TYR A 491 19.32 -4.56 -26.39
C TYR A 491 20.70 -4.18 -26.95
N SER A 492 20.88 -4.18 -28.27
CA SER A 492 22.19 -3.83 -28.86
C SER A 492 22.57 -2.37 -28.59
N THR A 493 21.63 -1.44 -28.78
CA THR A 493 21.92 -0.01 -28.57
C THR A 493 21.82 0.39 -27.10
N MET A 494 21.07 -0.37 -26.30
CA MET A 494 21.00 -0.30 -24.85
C MET A 494 22.36 -0.65 -24.26
N GLU A 495 22.96 -1.79 -24.64
CA GLU A 495 24.28 -2.20 -24.17
C GLU A 495 25.38 -1.18 -24.54
N GLU A 496 25.32 -0.61 -25.75
CA GLU A 496 26.27 0.42 -26.20
C GLU A 496 26.13 1.75 -25.44
N ASN A 497 24.89 2.17 -25.14
CA ASN A 497 24.62 3.52 -24.66
C ASN A 497 24.22 3.61 -23.19
N TYR A 498 23.90 2.51 -22.49
CA TYR A 498 23.27 2.60 -21.15
C TYR A 498 24.12 3.35 -20.14
N GLY A 499 25.45 3.22 -20.16
CA GLY A 499 26.32 3.95 -19.23
C GLY A 499 26.22 5.48 -19.43
N GLN A 500 26.18 5.93 -20.68
CA GLN A 500 26.02 7.35 -21.01
C GLN A 500 24.60 7.84 -20.80
N VAL A 501 23.58 7.00 -21.06
CA VAL A 501 22.18 7.31 -20.76
C VAL A 501 21.98 7.42 -19.24
N CYS A 502 22.44 6.44 -18.45
CA CYS A 502 22.31 6.47 -16.99
C CYS A 502 23.07 7.64 -16.39
N ALA A 503 24.30 7.93 -16.86
CA ALA A 503 25.05 9.10 -16.39
C ALA A 503 24.34 10.42 -16.73
N ALA A 504 23.87 10.58 -17.97
CA ALA A 504 23.18 11.79 -18.41
C ALA A 504 21.85 12.01 -17.67
N VAL A 505 21.09 10.93 -17.46
CA VAL A 505 19.82 10.99 -16.73
C VAL A 505 20.07 11.23 -15.24
N LEU A 506 21.06 10.59 -14.63
CA LEU A 506 21.45 10.83 -13.24
C LEU A 506 21.92 12.28 -13.02
N GLU A 507 22.70 12.83 -13.96
CA GLU A 507 23.17 14.21 -13.91
C GLU A 507 22.02 15.23 -14.03
N ASP A 508 21.06 14.98 -14.92
CA ASP A 508 19.96 15.92 -15.21
C ASP A 508 18.78 15.77 -14.24
N THR A 509 18.45 14.54 -13.80
CA THR A 509 17.24 14.22 -13.02
C THR A 509 17.54 13.78 -11.60
N GLY A 510 18.74 13.26 -11.31
CA GLY A 510 19.07 12.61 -10.04
C GLY A 510 18.54 11.18 -9.89
N THR A 511 17.85 10.62 -10.88
CA THR A 511 17.31 9.26 -10.87
C THR A 511 18.33 8.25 -11.41
N ASP A 512 18.58 7.16 -10.67
CA ASP A 512 19.46 6.08 -11.12
C ASP A 512 18.69 4.94 -11.79
N TYR A 513 18.83 4.82 -13.11
CA TYR A 513 18.24 3.74 -13.90
C TYR A 513 19.16 2.51 -14.06
N THR A 514 20.36 2.51 -13.45
CA THR A 514 21.38 1.47 -13.63
C THR A 514 20.82 0.08 -13.28
N SER A 515 20.05 -0.04 -12.21
CA SER A 515 19.46 -1.31 -11.76
C SER A 515 18.49 -1.89 -12.81
N MET A 516 17.60 -1.05 -13.36
CA MET A 516 16.64 -1.42 -14.39
C MET A 516 17.32 -1.86 -15.69
N PHE A 517 18.26 -1.06 -16.21
CA PHE A 517 19.00 -1.41 -17.44
C PHE A 517 19.80 -2.70 -17.24
N THR A 518 20.46 -2.84 -16.09
CA THR A 518 21.21 -4.04 -15.72
C THR A 518 20.30 -5.27 -15.68
N TYR A 519 19.13 -5.14 -15.04
CA TYR A 519 18.13 -6.20 -14.98
C TYR A 519 17.67 -6.62 -16.38
N LEU A 520 17.31 -5.66 -17.24
CA LEU A 520 16.88 -5.94 -18.61
C LEU A 520 18.00 -6.62 -19.40
N LEU A 521 19.19 -6.04 -19.47
CA LEU A 521 20.35 -6.57 -20.21
C LEU A 521 20.72 -8.00 -19.75
N THR A 522 20.70 -8.25 -18.45
CA THR A 522 21.04 -9.56 -17.86
C THR A 522 20.03 -10.64 -18.24
N HIS A 523 18.74 -10.36 -18.07
CA HIS A 523 17.70 -11.36 -18.32
C HIS A 523 17.36 -11.48 -19.81
N ASN A 524 17.48 -10.40 -20.55
CA ASN A 524 17.31 -10.35 -22.00
C ASN A 524 15.96 -10.93 -22.46
N TYR A 525 14.85 -10.50 -21.86
CA TYR A 525 13.51 -10.94 -22.24
C TYR A 525 13.05 -10.39 -23.59
N LEU A 526 12.12 -11.10 -24.22
CA LEU A 526 11.39 -10.62 -25.40
C LEU A 526 10.03 -10.05 -24.96
N PHE A 527 9.75 -8.82 -25.39
CA PHE A 527 8.49 -8.14 -25.10
C PHE A 527 7.60 -8.13 -26.35
N GLU A 528 6.39 -8.63 -26.23
CA GLU A 528 5.50 -8.80 -27.38
C GLU A 528 4.08 -8.31 -27.09
N LYS A 529 3.51 -7.57 -28.04
CA LYS A 529 2.14 -7.06 -27.93
C LYS A 529 1.12 -8.16 -28.25
N ILE A 530 0.07 -8.26 -27.45
CA ILE A 530 -1.09 -9.09 -27.72
C ILE A 530 -1.89 -8.49 -28.87
N VAL A 531 -2.24 -9.31 -29.86
CA VAL A 531 -3.06 -8.90 -31.03
C VAL A 531 -4.35 -9.69 -31.15
N GLN A 532 -4.51 -10.76 -30.36
CA GLN A 532 -5.71 -11.59 -30.35
C GLN A 532 -5.86 -12.25 -28.98
N VAL A 533 -7.08 -12.19 -28.44
CA VAL A 533 -7.56 -12.92 -27.25
C VAL A 533 -8.86 -13.59 -27.67
N GLU A 534 -8.93 -14.92 -27.60
CA GLU A 534 -10.08 -15.68 -28.11
C GLU A 534 -10.46 -16.85 -27.20
N GLU A 535 -11.75 -17.18 -27.21
CA GLU A 535 -12.29 -18.37 -26.55
C GLU A 535 -11.74 -19.66 -27.17
N ALA A 536 -11.15 -20.52 -26.35
CA ALA A 536 -10.57 -21.80 -26.78
C ALA A 536 -11.36 -23.03 -26.30
N GLY A 537 -12.52 -22.80 -25.66
CA GLY A 537 -13.45 -23.84 -25.23
C GLY A 537 -12.96 -24.66 -24.04
N MET A 538 -13.62 -25.81 -23.80
CA MET A 538 -13.28 -26.74 -22.72
C MET A 538 -12.07 -27.60 -23.09
N GLN A 539 -10.97 -27.49 -22.36
CA GLN A 539 -9.74 -28.24 -22.61
C GLN A 539 -9.17 -28.86 -21.33
N PRO A 540 -8.48 -30.02 -21.42
CA PRO A 540 -7.72 -30.56 -20.30
C PRO A 540 -6.54 -29.63 -19.97
N VAL A 541 -6.50 -29.18 -18.72
CA VAL A 541 -5.51 -28.22 -18.23
C VAL A 541 -4.72 -28.76 -17.06
N PHE A 542 -3.47 -28.33 -17.00
CA PHE A 542 -2.45 -28.88 -16.11
C PHE A 542 -1.65 -27.76 -15.46
N SER A 543 -0.89 -28.10 -14.42
CA SER A 543 -0.07 -27.14 -13.67
C SER A 543 1.01 -27.85 -12.85
N LEU A 544 1.93 -27.06 -12.28
CA LEU A 544 3.09 -27.56 -11.53
C LEU A 544 3.17 -26.89 -10.16
N LYS A 545 3.64 -27.62 -9.15
CA LYS A 545 4.18 -27.03 -7.92
C LYS A 545 5.66 -26.82 -8.10
N VAL A 546 6.09 -25.56 -8.07
CA VAL A 546 7.49 -25.17 -8.19
C VAL A 546 8.02 -24.75 -6.82
N GLU A 547 9.13 -25.33 -6.36
CA GLU A 547 9.80 -24.98 -5.11
C GLU A 547 10.61 -23.68 -5.28
N SER A 548 9.90 -22.55 -5.33
CA SER A 548 10.47 -21.20 -5.44
C SER A 548 9.58 -20.15 -4.77
N ASP A 549 10.12 -19.00 -4.39
CA ASP A 549 9.34 -17.92 -3.75
C ASP A 549 8.20 -17.42 -4.66
N CYS A 550 8.48 -17.33 -5.97
CA CYS A 550 7.54 -16.84 -6.97
C CYS A 550 6.76 -17.95 -7.70
N HIS A 551 6.98 -19.22 -7.37
CA HIS A 551 6.28 -20.37 -7.95
C HIS A 551 6.12 -20.38 -9.49
N SER A 552 7.01 -19.69 -10.19
CA SER A 552 6.85 -19.42 -11.62
C SER A 552 7.50 -20.50 -12.47
N PHE A 553 7.01 -20.66 -13.70
CA PHE A 553 7.55 -21.58 -14.68
C PHE A 553 7.37 -21.03 -16.09
N ILE A 554 8.21 -21.47 -17.03
CA ILE A 554 8.12 -21.05 -18.43
C ILE A 554 7.32 -22.06 -19.25
N SER A 555 6.26 -21.58 -19.91
CA SER A 555 5.36 -22.37 -20.77
C SER A 555 5.20 -21.74 -22.15
N ASN A 556 5.63 -22.43 -23.22
CA ASN A 556 5.68 -21.90 -24.59
C ASN A 556 6.46 -20.56 -24.71
N GLY A 557 7.40 -20.31 -23.80
CA GLY A 557 8.14 -19.04 -23.68
C GLY A 557 7.48 -18.01 -22.76
N PHE A 558 6.19 -18.13 -22.44
CA PHE A 558 5.52 -17.23 -21.48
C PHE A 558 5.92 -17.56 -20.05
N ILE A 559 6.02 -16.53 -19.20
CA ILE A 559 6.28 -16.69 -17.77
C ILE A 559 4.93 -16.81 -17.03
N SER A 560 4.69 -17.98 -16.45
CA SER A 560 3.46 -18.37 -15.72
C SER A 560 3.71 -18.46 -14.20
N HIS A 561 2.67 -18.39 -13.36
CA HIS A 561 2.77 -18.36 -11.88
C HIS A 561 1.76 -19.30 -11.19
N ASN A 562 2.05 -19.78 -9.96
CA ASN A 562 1.13 -20.57 -9.11
C ASN A 562 1.03 -20.04 -7.66
N THR A 563 -0.10 -20.24 -6.97
CA THR A 563 -0.30 -19.88 -5.53
C THR A 563 -0.73 -21.08 -4.70
N GLU A 564 -0.16 -21.22 -3.50
CA GLU A 564 -0.43 -22.29 -2.53
C GLU A 564 -0.50 -21.75 -1.10
N ALA A 565 -1.15 -22.48 -0.20
CA ALA A 565 -1.27 -22.10 1.20
C ALA A 565 -1.22 -23.33 2.14
N LYS A 566 -0.90 -23.07 3.41
CA LYS A 566 -1.06 -23.98 4.56
C LYS A 566 -1.32 -23.18 5.84
N LEU A 567 -1.66 -23.85 6.94
CA LEU A 567 -1.78 -23.17 8.23
C LEU A 567 -0.41 -22.59 8.63
N ASP A 568 -0.42 -21.39 9.21
CA ASP A 568 0.76 -20.89 9.91
C ASP A 568 0.91 -21.63 11.26
N LYS A 569 2.12 -21.62 11.82
CA LYS A 569 2.42 -22.26 13.10
C LYS A 569 1.57 -21.67 14.23
N ILE A 570 1.25 -20.38 14.19
CA ILE A 570 0.43 -19.75 15.23
C ILE A 570 -1.04 -20.18 15.15
N ALA A 571 -1.56 -20.47 13.95
CA ALA A 571 -2.96 -20.84 13.77
C ALA A 571 -3.34 -22.18 14.39
N GLU A 572 -2.38 -23.06 14.66
CA GLU A 572 -2.65 -24.32 15.38
C GLU A 572 -3.13 -24.08 16.81
N GLU A 573 -2.69 -23.00 17.47
CA GLU A 573 -3.19 -22.64 18.80
C GLU A 573 -4.64 -22.12 18.78
N MET A 574 -5.20 -21.81 17.59
CA MET A 574 -6.63 -21.57 17.43
C MET A 574 -7.45 -22.88 17.49
N LEU A 575 -6.89 -23.99 17.01
CA LEU A 575 -7.59 -25.25 16.71
C LEU A 575 -7.27 -26.38 17.71
N LYS A 576 -6.26 -26.20 18.55
CA LYS A 576 -5.79 -27.20 19.51
C LYS A 576 -6.90 -27.69 20.43
N ASP A 577 -6.95 -29.00 20.65
CA ASP A 577 -7.95 -29.69 21.48
C ASP A 577 -9.41 -29.62 20.94
N ILE A 578 -9.63 -29.29 19.65
CA ILE A 578 -10.99 -29.23 19.07
C ILE A 578 -11.72 -30.58 19.07
N ASP A 579 -10.99 -31.69 18.98
CA ASP A 579 -11.54 -33.06 18.98
C ASP A 579 -11.93 -33.56 20.39
N LYS A 580 -11.60 -32.80 21.45
CA LYS A 580 -11.82 -33.18 22.87
C LYS A 580 -13.12 -32.63 23.45
N ASN A 581 -14.16 -32.46 22.62
CA ASN A 581 -15.45 -31.91 23.02
C ASN A 581 -15.35 -30.54 23.73
N THR A 582 -14.41 -29.70 23.29
CA THR A 582 -14.12 -28.40 23.90
C THR A 582 -15.08 -27.30 23.45
N VAL A 583 -15.68 -27.46 22.27
CA VAL A 583 -16.61 -26.49 21.67
C VAL A 583 -17.84 -27.20 21.10
N ASN A 584 -18.94 -26.47 21.01
CA ASN A 584 -20.17 -26.97 20.42
C ASN A 584 -20.07 -26.98 18.89
N PHE A 585 -20.64 -28.01 18.27
CA PHE A 585 -20.77 -28.13 16.82
C PHE A 585 -22.24 -27.99 16.43
N LYS A 586 -22.48 -27.45 15.24
CA LYS A 586 -23.78 -27.46 14.58
C LYS A 586 -23.68 -28.19 13.25
N ASP A 587 -24.81 -28.55 12.67
CA ASP A 587 -24.85 -29.10 11.34
C ASP A 587 -24.41 -28.04 10.31
N ASN A 588 -23.74 -28.49 9.26
CA ASN A 588 -23.37 -27.66 8.11
C ASN A 588 -24.61 -27.28 7.28
N PHE A 589 -24.42 -26.55 6.18
CA PHE A 589 -25.53 -25.98 5.41
C PHE A 589 -26.46 -27.03 4.76
N ASP A 590 -25.99 -28.26 4.54
CA ASP A 590 -26.77 -29.37 3.94
C ASP A 590 -27.09 -30.51 4.91
N GLY A 591 -26.66 -30.40 6.18
CA GLY A 591 -26.89 -31.42 7.22
C GLY A 591 -26.05 -32.68 7.10
N SER A 592 -25.09 -32.75 6.16
CA SER A 592 -24.24 -33.94 5.96
C SER A 592 -23.05 -34.02 6.90
N LEU A 593 -22.54 -32.88 7.37
CA LEU A 593 -21.37 -32.76 8.23
C LEU A 593 -21.64 -31.79 9.38
N LYS A 594 -20.69 -31.73 10.33
CA LYS A 594 -20.74 -30.76 11.42
C LYS A 594 -19.65 -29.70 11.28
N GLU A 595 -19.97 -28.46 11.66
CA GLU A 595 -19.02 -27.35 11.76
C GLU A 595 -19.00 -26.77 13.19
N PRO A 596 -17.82 -26.32 13.69
CA PRO A 596 -17.72 -25.73 15.01
C PRO A 596 -18.41 -24.35 15.06
N LEU A 597 -19.11 -24.07 16.15
CA LEU A 597 -19.70 -22.75 16.39
C LEU A 597 -18.62 -21.71 16.67
N VAL A 598 -17.65 -22.06 17.51
CA VAL A 598 -16.44 -21.27 17.84
C VAL A 598 -15.24 -22.19 17.93
N LEU A 599 -14.04 -21.65 17.86
CA LEU A 599 -12.81 -22.42 18.04
C LEU A 599 -12.36 -22.45 19.52
N PRO A 600 -11.67 -23.53 19.99
CA PRO A 600 -11.13 -23.63 21.35
C PRO A 600 -9.87 -22.76 21.55
N SER A 601 -9.85 -21.58 20.91
CA SER A 601 -8.69 -20.73 20.73
C SER A 601 -7.97 -20.48 22.05
N LYS A 602 -6.66 -20.77 22.08
CA LYS A 602 -5.77 -20.31 23.16
C LYS A 602 -5.31 -18.86 22.94
N LEU A 603 -5.36 -18.40 21.69
CA LEU A 603 -4.91 -17.07 21.31
C LEU A 603 -6.02 -16.04 21.54
N PRO A 604 -5.70 -14.86 22.11
CA PRO A 604 -6.59 -13.71 22.13
C PRO A 604 -6.65 -13.02 20.75
N ASN A 605 -7.04 -13.78 19.72
CA ASN A 605 -6.91 -13.42 18.31
C ASN A 605 -7.59 -12.08 17.96
N LEU A 606 -8.75 -11.80 18.55
CA LEU A 606 -9.49 -10.56 18.24
C LEU A 606 -8.71 -9.30 18.61
N LEU A 607 -7.96 -9.33 19.72
CA LEU A 607 -7.14 -8.19 20.16
C LEU A 607 -5.85 -8.10 19.35
N ILE A 608 -5.16 -9.23 19.12
CA ILE A 608 -3.84 -9.21 18.48
C ILE A 608 -3.91 -8.94 16.97
N ASN A 609 -4.96 -9.40 16.29
CA ASN A 609 -5.13 -9.23 14.83
C ASN A 609 -6.20 -8.19 14.46
N GLY A 610 -7.10 -7.86 15.39
CA GLY A 610 -8.20 -6.97 15.12
C GLY A 610 -9.26 -7.57 14.18
N SER A 611 -10.22 -6.74 13.79
CA SER A 611 -11.22 -7.09 12.79
C SER A 611 -11.83 -5.83 12.19
N SER A 612 -12.09 -5.85 10.89
CA SER A 612 -12.84 -4.79 10.22
C SER A 612 -14.02 -5.39 9.47
N GLY A 613 -15.17 -4.73 9.51
CA GLY A 613 -16.37 -5.22 8.83
C GLY A 613 -17.52 -4.23 8.85
N ILE A 614 -18.21 -4.11 7.72
CA ILE A 614 -19.45 -3.35 7.60
C ILE A 614 -20.60 -4.35 7.59
N ALA A 615 -21.56 -4.16 8.50
CA ALA A 615 -22.78 -4.93 8.58
C ALA A 615 -23.99 -4.05 8.24
N VAL A 616 -25.20 -4.62 8.29
CA VAL A 616 -26.42 -3.84 8.03
C VAL A 616 -26.67 -2.88 9.20
N GLY A 617 -26.36 -1.59 9.02
CA GLY A 617 -26.56 -0.54 10.02
C GLY A 617 -25.51 -0.47 11.13
N MET A 618 -24.41 -1.25 11.04
CA MET A 618 -23.35 -1.30 12.05
C MET A 618 -21.99 -1.47 11.38
N ALA A 619 -20.92 -1.08 12.07
CA ALA A 619 -19.55 -1.32 11.61
C ALA A 619 -18.68 -1.72 12.80
N THR A 620 -17.73 -2.63 12.57
CA THR A 620 -16.67 -2.98 13.51
C THR A 620 -15.33 -2.60 12.91
N ASN A 621 -14.46 -2.02 13.71
CA ASN A 621 -13.10 -1.67 13.34
C ASN A 621 -12.21 -1.72 14.59
N ILE A 622 -11.73 -2.91 14.90
CA ILE A 622 -10.87 -3.22 16.05
C ILE A 622 -9.43 -3.24 15.56
N PRO A 623 -8.53 -2.42 16.12
CA PRO A 623 -7.14 -2.42 15.70
C PRO A 623 -6.35 -3.63 16.27
N PRO A 624 -5.27 -4.05 15.60
CA PRO A 624 -4.35 -5.06 16.12
C PRO A 624 -3.53 -4.53 17.31
N HIS A 625 -3.03 -5.45 18.14
CA HIS A 625 -2.21 -5.18 19.32
C HIS A 625 -1.05 -6.17 19.41
N ASN A 626 -0.02 -5.82 20.17
CA ASN A 626 1.11 -6.70 20.39
C ASN A 626 0.73 -7.91 21.26
N LEU A 627 1.13 -9.12 20.85
CA LEU A 627 0.82 -10.37 21.54
C LEU A 627 1.36 -10.41 22.97
N GLN A 628 2.58 -9.92 23.20
CA GLN A 628 3.21 -9.95 24.52
C GLN A 628 2.44 -9.09 25.53
N GLU A 629 2.09 -7.89 25.12
CA GLU A 629 1.35 -6.94 25.93
C GLU A 629 -0.07 -7.43 26.24
N VAL A 630 -0.76 -8.02 25.24
CA VAL A 630 -2.09 -8.60 25.46
C VAL A 630 -2.01 -9.79 26.42
N CYS A 631 -1.02 -10.68 26.28
CA CYS A 631 -0.79 -11.77 27.24
C CYS A 631 -0.54 -11.24 28.65
N ASP A 632 0.31 -10.22 28.80
CA ASP A 632 0.61 -9.61 30.09
C ASP A 632 -0.62 -8.91 30.69
N GLY A 633 -1.44 -8.25 29.88
CA GLY A 633 -2.69 -7.63 30.31
C GLY A 633 -3.74 -8.65 30.77
N ILE A 634 -3.84 -9.80 30.09
CA ILE A 634 -4.71 -10.90 30.52
C ILE A 634 -4.22 -11.48 31.85
N ILE A 635 -2.91 -11.74 31.97
CA ILE A 635 -2.31 -12.25 33.22
C ILE A 635 -2.55 -11.27 34.38
N ALA A 636 -2.33 -9.96 34.15
CA ALA A 636 -2.59 -8.93 35.15
C ALA A 636 -4.07 -8.86 35.57
N THR A 637 -5.00 -9.06 34.63
CA THR A 637 -6.44 -9.12 34.93
C THR A 637 -6.81 -10.36 35.74
N ILE A 638 -6.15 -11.50 35.50
CA ILE A 638 -6.31 -12.72 36.31
C ILE A 638 -5.80 -12.51 37.74
N ASP A 639 -4.65 -11.86 37.89
CA ASP A 639 -4.04 -11.60 39.20
C ASP A 639 -4.78 -10.50 39.99
N ALA A 640 -5.36 -9.51 39.29
CA ALA A 640 -6.15 -8.43 39.85
C ALA A 640 -7.43 -8.17 39.02
N PRO A 641 -8.55 -8.86 39.33
CA PRO A 641 -9.81 -8.72 38.57
C PRO A 641 -10.39 -7.30 38.54
N ASP A 642 -10.09 -6.49 39.56
CA ASP A 642 -10.54 -5.09 39.68
C ASP A 642 -9.63 -4.09 38.96
N ILE A 643 -8.60 -4.54 38.23
CA ILE A 643 -7.66 -3.68 37.50
C ILE A 643 -8.40 -2.65 36.64
N THR A 644 -7.97 -1.40 36.71
CA THR A 644 -8.57 -0.29 35.97
C THR A 644 -8.08 -0.26 34.52
N VAL A 645 -8.84 0.39 33.63
CA VAL A 645 -8.41 0.59 32.23
C VAL A 645 -7.10 1.39 32.17
N GLU A 646 -6.90 2.34 33.08
CA GLU A 646 -5.67 3.13 33.19
C GLU A 646 -4.44 2.28 33.54
N GLU A 647 -4.59 1.32 34.45
CA GLU A 647 -3.54 0.37 34.79
C GLU A 647 -3.28 -0.62 33.65
N LEU A 648 -4.34 -1.10 32.97
CA LEU A 648 -4.20 -1.92 31.77
C LEU A 648 -3.47 -1.18 30.64
N MET A 649 -3.72 0.12 30.47
CA MET A 649 -3.02 0.94 29.47
C MET A 649 -1.52 1.11 29.76
N ARG A 650 -1.06 0.91 31.00
CA ARG A 650 0.39 0.87 31.28
C ARG A 650 1.04 -0.40 30.76
N ILE A 651 0.27 -1.47 30.58
CA ILE A 651 0.72 -2.77 30.07
C ILE A 651 0.47 -2.88 28.56
N ILE A 652 -0.67 -2.36 28.09
CA ILE A 652 -1.09 -2.28 26.68
C ILE A 652 -1.18 -0.79 26.31
N PRO A 653 -0.07 -0.13 25.94
CA PRO A 653 -0.05 1.31 25.70
C PRO A 653 -0.96 1.78 24.57
N GLY A 654 -1.17 0.91 23.57
CA GLY A 654 -2.03 1.20 22.44
C GLY A 654 -1.95 0.13 21.34
N PRO A 655 -2.60 0.38 20.19
CA PRO A 655 -2.52 -0.48 19.01
C PRO A 655 -1.09 -0.76 18.52
N ASP A 656 -0.86 -1.91 17.88
CA ASP A 656 0.39 -2.28 17.20
C ASP A 656 0.06 -2.76 15.78
N PHE A 657 0.29 -1.92 14.79
CA PHE A 657 -0.07 -2.18 13.40
C PHE A 657 1.02 -2.98 12.67
N PRO A 658 0.63 -3.86 11.72
CA PRO A 658 1.60 -4.66 10.96
C PRO A 658 2.61 -3.82 10.16
N THR A 659 2.22 -2.64 9.69
CA THR A 659 3.05 -1.71 8.91
C THR A 659 3.88 -0.75 9.77
N GLY A 660 3.77 -0.82 11.10
CA GLY A 660 4.45 0.11 12.01
C GLY A 660 3.75 1.46 12.13
N GLY A 661 4.49 2.54 11.94
CA GLY A 661 4.04 3.93 12.02
C GLY A 661 4.12 4.52 13.43
N GLU A 662 4.06 5.85 13.49
CA GLU A 662 3.89 6.59 14.75
C GLU A 662 2.40 6.68 15.07
N VAL A 663 1.98 6.07 16.17
CA VAL A 663 0.59 6.04 16.62
C VAL A 663 0.41 7.03 17.75
N TRP A 664 -0.37 8.06 17.48
CA TRP A 664 -0.65 9.15 18.40
C TRP A 664 -1.86 8.79 19.26
N CYS A 665 -1.58 8.54 20.54
CA CYS A 665 -2.53 8.07 21.53
C CYS A 665 -2.84 9.22 22.50
N GLY A 666 -3.88 10.00 22.17
CA GLY A 666 -4.45 11.02 23.05
C GLY A 666 -5.53 10.48 23.99
N ASN A 667 -6.28 11.39 24.62
CA ASN A 667 -7.38 11.04 25.54
C ASN A 667 -8.49 10.23 24.83
N ALA A 668 -8.60 10.37 23.51
CA ALA A 668 -9.54 9.61 22.69
C ALA A 668 -9.33 8.08 22.78
N LEU A 669 -8.09 7.60 22.95
CA LEU A 669 -7.82 6.17 23.08
C LEU A 669 -8.26 5.64 24.44
N GLN A 670 -7.99 6.37 25.53
CA GLN A 670 -8.44 5.98 26.87
C GLN A 670 -9.96 5.87 26.93
N TYR A 671 -10.67 6.82 26.32
CA TYR A 671 -12.12 6.74 26.17
C TYR A 671 -12.53 5.53 25.31
N ALA A 672 -11.84 5.26 24.20
CA ALA A 672 -12.10 4.10 23.36
C ALA A 672 -11.94 2.78 24.11
N TYR A 673 -10.89 2.61 24.90
CA TYR A 673 -10.70 1.41 25.71
C TYR A 673 -11.68 1.29 26.87
N THR A 674 -12.31 2.39 27.30
CA THR A 674 -13.34 2.36 28.35
C THR A 674 -14.75 2.12 27.79
N LYS A 675 -15.05 2.64 26.60
CA LYS A 675 -16.42 2.68 26.03
C LYS A 675 -16.59 1.94 24.71
N GLY A 676 -15.52 1.51 24.07
CA GLY A 676 -15.52 0.79 22.80
C GLY A 676 -15.49 1.65 21.54
N ARG A 677 -15.47 2.99 21.64
CA ARG A 677 -15.42 3.89 20.47
C ARG A 677 -14.43 5.04 20.65
N GLY A 678 -13.65 5.32 19.62
CA GLY A 678 -12.78 6.50 19.59
C GLY A 678 -11.96 6.57 18.30
N LYS A 679 -10.85 7.31 18.33
CA LYS A 679 -9.93 7.43 17.19
C LYS A 679 -8.48 7.45 17.67
N VAL A 680 -7.58 7.03 16.80
CA VAL A 680 -6.13 7.25 16.91
C VAL A 680 -5.62 7.79 15.59
N ILE A 681 -4.56 8.58 15.64
CA ILE A 681 -3.89 9.08 14.43
C ILE A 681 -2.65 8.23 14.19
N ILE A 682 -2.43 7.84 12.93
CA ILE A 682 -1.28 7.07 12.49
C ILE A 682 -0.51 7.95 11.50
N LYS A 683 0.74 8.29 11.83
CA LYS A 683 1.67 9.03 10.97
C LYS A 683 2.73 8.09 10.42
N SER A 684 3.15 8.35 9.19
CA SER A 684 4.34 7.77 8.59
C SER A 684 5.61 8.14 9.36
N VAL A 685 6.55 7.19 9.46
CA VAL A 685 7.90 7.47 9.98
C VAL A 685 8.72 8.06 8.85
N CYS A 686 9.07 9.34 9.00
CA CYS A 686 9.84 10.10 8.01
C CYS A 686 11.18 10.56 8.60
N VAL A 687 12.23 10.54 7.78
CA VAL A 687 13.57 11.04 8.12
C VAL A 687 14.00 12.06 7.06
N ILE A 688 14.59 13.17 7.49
CA ILE A 688 15.10 14.20 6.58
C ILE A 688 16.60 13.97 6.39
N GLU A 689 17.03 13.75 5.15
CA GLU A 689 18.45 13.57 4.78
C GLU A 689 18.76 14.33 3.48
N ASN A 690 19.90 15.03 3.40
CA ASN A 690 20.41 15.65 2.17
C ASN A 690 19.38 16.45 1.35
N ASN A 691 18.52 17.24 2.02
CA ASN A 691 17.43 18.00 1.38
C ASN A 691 16.36 17.13 0.67
N ALA A 692 16.12 15.93 1.23
CA ALA A 692 15.05 15.03 0.83
C ALA A 692 14.32 14.50 2.07
N ILE A 693 13.04 14.16 1.91
CA ILE A 693 12.22 13.49 2.92
C ILE A 693 12.16 12.01 2.54
N ILE A 694 12.60 11.15 3.44
CA ILE A 694 12.57 9.70 3.30
C ILE A 694 11.42 9.16 4.13
N VAL A 695 10.48 8.46 3.50
CA VAL A 695 9.41 7.73 4.18
C VAL A 695 9.81 6.27 4.33
N ASN A 696 9.99 5.80 5.57
CA ASN A 696 10.39 4.43 5.88
C ASN A 696 9.20 3.52 6.20
N GLU A 697 8.12 4.09 6.74
CA GLU A 697 6.91 3.34 7.12
C GLU A 697 5.67 4.13 6.72
N ILE A 698 4.65 3.43 6.23
CA ILE A 698 3.36 4.02 5.84
C ILE A 698 2.23 3.60 6.79
N PRO A 699 1.17 4.40 6.91
CA PRO A 699 0.09 4.07 7.82
C PRO A 699 -0.66 2.80 7.41
N TYR A 700 -1.35 2.18 8.39
CA TYR A 700 -2.08 0.95 8.18
C TYR A 700 -3.19 1.09 7.13
N GLN A 701 -3.32 0.10 6.23
CA GLN A 701 -4.28 0.07 5.11
C GLN A 701 -4.13 1.23 4.11
N VAL A 702 -2.96 1.86 4.04
CA VAL A 702 -2.61 2.81 2.98
C VAL A 702 -1.86 2.05 1.89
N ASN A 703 -2.35 2.16 0.65
CA ASN A 703 -1.66 1.65 -0.52
C ASN A 703 -0.48 2.58 -0.86
N LYS A 704 0.71 2.00 -1.05
CA LYS A 704 1.93 2.78 -1.31
C LYS A 704 1.88 3.51 -2.65
N ALA A 705 1.43 2.84 -3.71
CA ALA A 705 1.30 3.45 -5.03
C ALA A 705 0.29 4.61 -5.00
N GLU A 706 -0.91 4.40 -4.46
CA GLU A 706 -1.93 5.46 -4.33
C GLU A 706 -1.46 6.68 -3.53
N LEU A 707 -0.66 6.45 -2.49
CA LEU A 707 -0.08 7.53 -1.68
C LEU A 707 0.87 8.37 -2.53
N ILE A 708 1.72 7.72 -3.30
CA ILE A 708 2.66 8.39 -4.20
C ILE A 708 1.91 9.17 -5.29
N THR A 709 0.85 8.59 -5.89
CA THR A 709 -0.05 9.29 -6.82
C THR A 709 -0.61 10.57 -6.21
N GLN A 710 -1.13 10.45 -4.98
CA GLN A 710 -1.77 11.55 -4.30
C GLN A 710 -0.79 12.69 -4.06
N ILE A 711 0.44 12.38 -3.63
CA ILE A 711 1.48 13.39 -3.44
C ILE A 711 1.85 14.03 -4.78
N ALA A 712 1.98 13.26 -5.86
CA ALA A 712 2.27 13.79 -7.19
C ALA A 712 1.16 14.75 -7.68
N ASP A 713 -0.11 14.42 -7.47
CA ASP A 713 -1.25 15.28 -7.79
C ASP A 713 -1.22 16.57 -6.97
N LEU A 714 -0.89 16.52 -5.67
CA LEU A 714 -0.75 17.71 -4.83
C LEU A 714 0.34 18.67 -5.34
N VAL A 715 1.43 18.14 -5.89
CA VAL A 715 2.51 18.92 -6.50
C VAL A 715 2.04 19.51 -7.84
N LYS A 716 1.36 18.72 -8.68
CA LYS A 716 0.84 19.13 -9.98
C LYS A 716 -0.19 20.26 -9.86
N ASP A 717 -1.08 20.16 -8.87
CA ASP A 717 -2.10 21.16 -8.56
C ASP A 717 -1.53 22.41 -7.84
N LYS A 718 -0.22 22.44 -7.59
CA LYS A 718 0.50 23.50 -6.86
C LYS A 718 -0.06 23.75 -5.44
N ARG A 719 -0.62 22.71 -4.82
CA ARG A 719 -1.03 22.76 -3.40
C ARG A 719 0.18 22.66 -2.48
N ILE A 720 1.18 21.87 -2.86
CA ILE A 720 2.48 21.80 -2.19
C ILE A 720 3.54 22.27 -3.19
N VAL A 721 4.27 23.33 -2.83
CA VAL A 721 5.32 23.92 -3.66
C VAL A 721 6.66 23.71 -2.95
N GLY A 722 7.63 23.09 -3.62
CA GLY A 722 8.95 22.82 -3.03
C GLY A 722 9.45 21.40 -3.25
N ILE A 723 8.59 20.48 -3.69
CA ILE A 723 8.99 19.14 -4.12
C ILE A 723 9.53 19.20 -5.56
N ARG A 724 10.69 18.57 -5.77
CA ARG A 724 11.37 18.44 -7.07
C ARG A 724 10.98 17.13 -7.74
N ASP A 725 11.04 16.03 -7.01
CA ASP A 725 10.85 14.67 -7.54
C ASP A 725 10.42 13.70 -6.43
N ILE A 726 9.82 12.57 -6.79
CA ILE A 726 9.37 11.51 -5.88
C ILE A 726 9.82 10.16 -6.46
N ASN A 727 10.67 9.43 -5.75
CA ASN A 727 11.20 8.14 -6.17
C ASN A 727 10.82 7.04 -5.17
N ASP A 728 10.43 5.88 -5.67
CA ASP A 728 10.24 4.67 -4.86
C ASP A 728 11.48 3.78 -4.96
N GLU A 729 12.24 3.71 -3.87
CA GLU A 729 13.44 2.89 -3.71
C GLU A 729 13.17 1.67 -2.81
N SER A 730 11.89 1.31 -2.62
CA SER A 730 11.51 0.17 -1.78
C SER A 730 12.06 -1.14 -2.35
N ASP A 731 12.52 -2.02 -1.47
CA ASP A 731 13.01 -3.35 -1.81
C ASP A 731 12.34 -4.42 -0.95
N ARG A 732 12.93 -5.62 -0.89
CA ARG A 732 12.42 -6.71 -0.04
C ARG A 732 12.71 -6.50 1.45
N GLU A 733 13.58 -5.55 1.80
CA GLU A 733 14.00 -5.28 3.18
C GLU A 733 13.18 -4.17 3.84
N GLY A 734 12.53 -3.29 3.07
CA GLY A 734 11.59 -2.32 3.61
C GLY A 734 11.01 -1.32 2.61
N ILE A 735 10.10 -0.49 3.09
CA ILE A 735 9.56 0.64 2.34
C ILE A 735 10.58 1.78 2.37
N ARG A 736 10.83 2.38 1.20
CA ARG A 736 11.68 3.55 1.09
C ARG A 736 11.19 4.47 -0.02
N ILE A 737 10.45 5.51 0.34
CA ILE A 737 9.99 6.55 -0.60
C ILE A 737 10.84 7.79 -0.39
N VAL A 738 11.48 8.29 -1.44
CA VAL A 738 12.37 9.46 -1.40
C VAL A 738 11.70 10.63 -2.11
N ILE A 739 11.33 11.65 -1.34
CA ILE A 739 10.76 12.90 -1.83
C ILE A 739 11.86 13.95 -1.85
N GLN A 740 12.38 14.25 -3.04
CA GLN A 740 13.45 15.23 -3.22
C GLN A 740 12.89 16.66 -3.21
N LEU A 741 13.56 17.57 -2.53
CA LEU A 741 13.12 18.97 -2.40
C LEU A 741 13.96 19.91 -3.27
N LYS A 742 13.39 21.07 -3.60
CA LYS A 742 14.10 22.18 -4.25
C LYS A 742 15.11 22.80 -3.27
N LYS A 743 16.14 23.47 -3.79
CA LYS A 743 17.26 24.01 -3.00
C LYS A 743 16.84 25.07 -1.97
N ASP A 744 15.71 25.72 -2.18
CA ASP A 744 15.14 26.83 -1.42
C ASP A 744 13.95 26.42 -0.54
N ALA A 745 13.56 25.14 -0.54
CA ALA A 745 12.43 24.65 0.24
C ALA A 745 12.87 24.16 1.63
N ASP A 746 12.16 24.56 2.68
CA ASP A 746 12.36 24.05 4.04
C ASP A 746 11.79 22.62 4.17
N PRO A 747 12.61 21.60 4.47
CA PRO A 747 12.14 20.22 4.55
C PRO A 747 11.08 19.96 5.63
N GLN A 748 11.15 20.67 6.76
CA GLN A 748 10.22 20.49 7.86
C GLN A 748 8.83 21.05 7.50
N VAL A 749 8.79 22.20 6.84
CA VAL A 749 7.54 22.81 6.37
C VAL A 749 6.85 21.92 5.33
N ILE A 750 7.62 21.38 4.37
CA ILE A 750 7.06 20.47 3.35
C ILE A 750 6.57 19.17 3.99
N LEU A 751 7.28 18.61 4.96
CA LEU A 751 6.85 17.42 5.68
C LEU A 751 5.52 17.65 6.42
N ASN A 752 5.36 18.79 7.09
CA ASN A 752 4.12 19.16 7.74
C ASN A 752 2.96 19.32 6.74
N GLN A 753 3.21 19.96 5.58
CA GLN A 753 2.21 20.07 4.50
C GLN A 753 1.81 18.71 3.94
N LEU A 754 2.79 17.81 3.81
CA LEU A 754 2.57 16.43 3.38
C LEU A 754 1.71 15.66 4.37
N TYR A 755 1.94 15.79 5.68
CA TYR A 755 1.05 15.19 6.68
C TYR A 755 -0.37 15.73 6.59
N GLU A 756 -0.56 17.02 6.33
CA GLU A 756 -1.91 17.61 6.29
C GLU A 756 -2.70 17.27 5.03
N TYR A 757 -2.04 17.24 3.87
CA TYR A 757 -2.72 17.11 2.59
C TYR A 757 -2.67 15.70 1.97
N SER A 758 -1.79 14.83 2.43
CA SER A 758 -1.65 13.45 1.93
C SER A 758 -2.04 12.40 2.98
N ARG A 759 -2.10 11.14 2.55
CA ARG A 759 -2.32 9.98 3.43
C ARG A 759 -1.09 9.55 4.24
N LEU A 760 -0.03 10.37 4.34
CA LEU A 760 1.07 10.15 5.30
C LEU A 760 0.60 10.29 6.76
N LYS A 761 -0.53 10.97 7.00
CA LYS A 761 -1.26 11.02 8.27
C LYS A 761 -2.69 10.53 8.02
N VAL A 762 -3.13 9.53 8.77
CA VAL A 762 -4.52 9.04 8.69
C VAL A 762 -5.13 8.88 10.07
N SER A 763 -6.43 9.12 10.18
CA SER A 763 -7.20 8.83 11.38
C SER A 763 -7.80 7.43 11.29
N PHE A 764 -7.44 6.55 12.21
CA PHE A 764 -8.09 5.25 12.38
C PHE A 764 -9.23 5.36 13.39
N GLY A 765 -10.47 5.18 12.94
CA GLY A 765 -11.64 5.17 13.82
C GLY A 765 -11.84 3.79 14.46
N LEU A 766 -11.74 3.71 15.78
CA LEU A 766 -11.93 2.48 16.53
C LEU A 766 -13.42 2.29 16.83
N THR A 767 -13.94 1.09 16.53
CA THR A 767 -15.28 0.66 16.96
C THR A 767 -15.19 -0.80 17.39
N MET A 768 -15.08 -1.01 18.70
CA MET A 768 -14.90 -2.31 19.32
C MET A 768 -16.24 -3.03 19.52
N LEU A 769 -16.79 -3.47 18.39
CA LEU A 769 -18.07 -4.17 18.27
C LEU A 769 -17.83 -5.64 17.90
N ALA A 770 -18.35 -6.56 18.70
CA ALA A 770 -18.25 -8.01 18.47
C ALA A 770 -19.56 -8.72 18.87
N LEU A 771 -19.68 -10.00 18.55
CA LEU A 771 -20.79 -10.84 19.00
C LEU A 771 -20.48 -11.47 20.37
N VAL A 772 -21.33 -11.20 21.36
CA VAL A 772 -21.38 -11.91 22.64
C VAL A 772 -22.70 -12.67 22.65
N ASP A 773 -22.66 -14.01 22.74
CA ASP A 773 -23.85 -14.87 22.67
C ASP A 773 -24.79 -14.58 21.47
N ASN A 774 -24.19 -14.35 20.29
CA ASN A 774 -24.86 -13.97 19.03
C ASN A 774 -25.55 -12.59 19.05
N GLN A 775 -25.27 -11.74 20.04
CA GLN A 775 -25.75 -10.36 20.09
C GLN A 775 -24.61 -9.37 19.83
N PRO A 776 -24.81 -8.35 18.98
CA PRO A 776 -23.79 -7.33 18.75
C PRO A 776 -23.68 -6.40 19.97
N VAL A 777 -22.50 -6.37 20.60
CA VAL A 777 -22.22 -5.59 21.82
C VAL A 777 -20.94 -4.78 21.64
N GLU A 778 -20.99 -3.52 22.09
CA GLU A 778 -19.81 -2.66 22.19
C GLU A 778 -19.13 -2.87 23.54
N LEU A 779 -17.83 -3.16 23.51
CA LEU A 779 -17.07 -3.57 24.67
C LEU A 779 -15.82 -2.70 24.82
N GLY A 780 -15.42 -2.43 26.06
CA GLY A 780 -14.11 -1.85 26.38
C GLY A 780 -13.02 -2.92 26.46
N LEU A 781 -11.76 -2.51 26.56
CA LEU A 781 -10.60 -3.40 26.57
C LEU A 781 -10.67 -4.44 27.70
N LYS A 782 -11.13 -4.01 28.89
CA LYS A 782 -11.27 -4.89 30.06
C LYS A 782 -12.34 -5.96 29.81
N GLU A 783 -13.48 -5.57 29.24
CA GLU A 783 -14.56 -6.50 28.90
C GLU A 783 -14.11 -7.53 27.85
N PHE A 784 -13.36 -7.10 26.82
CA PHE A 784 -12.75 -8.03 25.85
C PHE A 784 -11.88 -9.10 26.52
N ILE A 785 -11.01 -8.68 27.44
CA ILE A 785 -10.12 -9.59 28.17
C ILE A 785 -10.93 -10.57 29.03
N ASN A 786 -11.95 -10.08 29.73
CA ASN A 786 -12.81 -10.92 30.58
C ASN A 786 -13.58 -11.97 29.78
N GLU A 787 -14.14 -11.61 28.62
CA GLU A 787 -14.84 -12.56 27.74
C GLU A 787 -13.87 -13.63 27.18
N HIS A 788 -12.64 -13.25 26.86
CA HIS A 788 -11.63 -14.22 26.45
C HIS A 788 -11.25 -15.17 27.60
N ILE A 789 -11.06 -14.66 28.83
CA ILE A 789 -10.78 -15.48 30.02
C ILE A 789 -11.94 -16.46 30.27
N ALA A 790 -13.19 -15.98 30.21
CA ALA A 790 -14.38 -16.81 30.42
C ALA A 790 -14.45 -17.97 29.40
N HIS A 791 -14.23 -17.69 28.11
CA HIS A 791 -14.15 -18.73 27.08
C HIS A 791 -13.03 -19.74 27.36
N ARG A 792 -11.84 -19.27 27.76
CA ARG A 792 -10.72 -20.16 28.12
C ARG A 792 -11.03 -21.04 29.32
N GLN A 793 -11.71 -20.52 30.33
CA GLN A 793 -12.15 -21.30 31.49
C GLN A 793 -13.11 -22.41 31.06
N GLU A 794 -14.09 -22.12 30.20
CA GLU A 794 -15.02 -23.12 29.65
C GLU A 794 -14.25 -24.21 28.88
N VAL A 795 -13.38 -23.82 27.95
CA VAL A 795 -12.60 -24.74 27.11
C VAL A 795 -11.71 -25.66 27.96
N ILE A 796 -10.99 -25.11 28.94
CA ILE A 796 -10.11 -25.90 29.82
C ILE A 796 -10.95 -26.85 30.68
N THR A 797 -12.06 -26.38 31.25
CA THR A 797 -12.95 -27.22 32.06
C THR A 797 -13.49 -28.39 31.24
N ARG A 798 -13.99 -28.14 30.03
CA ARG A 798 -14.48 -29.18 29.12
C ARG A 798 -13.39 -30.15 28.69
N ARG A 799 -12.20 -29.64 28.33
CA ARG A 799 -11.03 -30.47 28.00
C ARG A 799 -10.66 -31.39 29.15
N THR A 800 -10.54 -30.85 30.36
CA THR A 800 -10.16 -31.60 31.55
C THR A 800 -11.23 -32.64 31.91
N GLN A 801 -12.52 -32.31 31.74
CA GLN A 801 -13.59 -33.27 31.94
C GLN A 801 -13.55 -34.41 30.91
N TYR A 802 -13.31 -34.10 29.63
CA TYR A 802 -13.15 -35.12 28.59
C TYR A 802 -11.95 -36.04 28.88
N GLU A 803 -10.79 -35.46 29.23
CA GLU A 803 -9.59 -36.23 29.57
C GLU A 803 -9.79 -37.09 30.84
N LEU A 804 -10.52 -36.58 31.83
CA LEU A 804 -10.90 -37.33 33.02
C LEU A 804 -11.81 -38.52 32.67
N GLU A 805 -12.83 -38.31 31.85
CA GLU A 805 -13.76 -39.37 31.42
C GLU A 805 -13.02 -40.46 30.62
N GLU A 806 -12.13 -40.09 29.69
CA GLU A 806 -11.33 -41.05 28.93
C GLU A 806 -10.32 -41.80 29.82
N ALA A 807 -9.65 -41.10 30.74
CA ALA A 807 -8.75 -41.72 31.71
C ALA A 807 -9.50 -42.70 32.64
N GLN A 808 -10.70 -42.35 33.10
CA GLN A 808 -11.55 -43.22 33.91
C GLN A 808 -11.98 -44.48 33.14
N LYS A 809 -12.41 -44.34 31.87
CA LYS A 809 -12.74 -45.49 31.01
C LYS A 809 -11.51 -46.40 30.83
N ARG A 810 -10.32 -45.81 30.65
CA ARG A 810 -9.07 -46.56 30.47
C ARG A 810 -8.66 -47.29 31.75
N ILE A 811 -8.71 -46.63 32.91
CA ILE A 811 -8.44 -47.26 34.20
C ILE A 811 -9.40 -48.41 34.45
N HIS A 812 -10.69 -48.21 34.19
CA HIS A 812 -11.69 -49.25 34.35
C HIS A 812 -11.32 -50.52 33.56
N ILE A 813 -10.81 -50.37 32.33
CA ILE A 813 -10.30 -51.52 31.54
C ILE A 813 -9.04 -52.12 32.18
N LEU A 814 -8.07 -51.30 32.57
CA LEU A 814 -6.80 -51.75 33.17
C LEU A 814 -7.03 -52.50 34.49
N ASP A 815 -7.98 -52.07 35.32
CA ASP A 815 -8.37 -52.77 36.55
C ASP A 815 -8.82 -54.21 36.25
N GLY A 816 -9.68 -54.38 35.23
CA GLY A 816 -10.12 -55.70 34.76
C GLY A 816 -8.96 -56.55 34.24
N LEU A 817 -8.05 -55.96 33.48
CA LEU A 817 -6.86 -56.66 32.97
C LEU A 817 -5.91 -57.07 34.10
N LEU A 818 -5.69 -56.22 35.11
CA LEU A 818 -4.85 -56.53 36.26
C LEU A 818 -5.45 -57.65 37.12
N ILE A 819 -6.77 -57.64 37.33
CA ILE A 819 -7.49 -58.74 38.00
C ILE A 819 -7.30 -60.05 37.23
N ALA A 820 -7.43 -60.03 35.90
CA ALA A 820 -7.23 -61.21 35.06
C ALA A 820 -5.78 -61.71 35.06
N LEU A 821 -4.80 -60.80 34.96
CA LEU A 821 -3.37 -61.10 34.98
C LEU A 821 -2.91 -61.69 36.32
N HIS A 822 -3.52 -61.28 37.43
CA HIS A 822 -3.23 -61.84 38.74
C HIS A 822 -3.81 -63.25 38.94
N ASN A 823 -4.86 -63.62 38.18
CA ASN A 823 -5.62 -64.87 38.34
C ASN A 823 -5.58 -65.77 37.09
N LEU A 824 -4.51 -65.71 36.29
CA LEU A 824 -4.41 -66.41 34.98
C LEU A 824 -4.66 -67.92 35.07
N ASP A 825 -4.20 -68.56 36.15
CA ASP A 825 -4.34 -70.00 36.37
C ASP A 825 -5.80 -70.46 36.52
N GLN A 826 -6.71 -69.54 36.87
CA GLN A 826 -8.15 -69.81 37.00
C GLN A 826 -8.95 -69.25 35.80
N VAL A 827 -8.53 -68.10 35.27
CA VAL A 827 -9.15 -67.44 34.12
C VAL A 827 -9.00 -68.27 32.84
N ILE A 828 -7.79 -68.77 32.53
CA ILE A 828 -7.54 -69.54 31.30
C ILE A 828 -8.35 -70.84 31.26
N PRO A 829 -8.38 -71.68 32.32
CA PRO A 829 -9.23 -72.87 32.34
C PRO A 829 -10.73 -72.56 32.29
N GLY A 830 -11.20 -71.47 32.92
CA GLY A 830 -12.60 -71.05 32.88
C GLY A 830 -13.06 -70.65 31.48
N ILE A 831 -12.22 -69.90 30.76
CA ILE A 831 -12.45 -69.57 29.34
C ILE A 831 -12.44 -70.84 28.48
N ARG A 832 -11.48 -71.76 28.70
CA ARG A 832 -11.40 -73.03 27.94
C ARG A 832 -12.56 -73.99 28.17
N LYS A 833 -13.26 -73.91 29.31
CA LYS A 833 -14.44 -74.73 29.61
C LYS A 833 -15.73 -74.16 29.00
N SER A 834 -15.73 -72.89 28.63
CA SER A 834 -16.88 -72.18 28.06
C SER A 834 -17.10 -72.62 26.61
N ARG A 835 -18.36 -72.81 26.19
CA ARG A 835 -18.69 -73.32 24.84
C ARG A 835 -18.81 -72.19 23.81
N THR A 836 -19.19 -71.00 24.26
CA THR A 836 -19.32 -69.79 23.44
C THR A 836 -18.56 -68.61 24.04
N ILE A 837 -18.38 -67.54 23.24
CA ILE A 837 -17.77 -66.28 23.70
C ILE A 837 -18.65 -65.64 24.78
N ASP A 838 -19.97 -65.70 24.63
CA ASP A 838 -20.92 -65.20 25.62
C ASP A 838 -20.82 -65.97 26.94
N ASP A 839 -20.70 -67.30 26.91
CA ASP A 839 -20.49 -68.11 28.12
C ASP A 839 -19.19 -67.71 28.87
N ALA A 840 -18.12 -67.46 28.12
CA ALA A 840 -16.84 -67.06 28.68
C ALA A 840 -16.90 -65.65 29.28
N ARG A 841 -17.63 -64.73 28.64
CA ARG A 841 -17.88 -63.38 29.14
C ARG A 841 -18.69 -63.43 30.43
N ASP A 842 -19.78 -64.18 30.45
CA ASP A 842 -20.68 -64.30 31.61
C ASP A 842 -19.96 -64.97 32.80
N PHE A 843 -19.08 -65.95 32.53
CA PHE A 843 -18.18 -66.51 33.54
C PHE A 843 -17.25 -65.45 34.15
N LEU A 844 -16.58 -64.64 33.32
CA LEU A 844 -15.68 -63.59 33.79
C LEU A 844 -16.43 -62.52 34.61
N MET A 845 -17.62 -62.13 34.15
CA MET A 845 -18.48 -61.17 34.86
C MET A 845 -18.96 -61.72 36.21
N GLY A 846 -19.42 -62.98 36.24
CA GLY A 846 -19.93 -63.61 37.46
C GLY A 846 -18.83 -63.94 38.49
N ALA A 847 -17.73 -64.54 38.06
CA ALA A 847 -16.69 -65.06 38.95
C ALA A 847 -15.80 -63.95 39.56
N TYR A 848 -15.59 -62.85 38.84
CA TYR A 848 -14.70 -61.76 39.25
C TYR A 848 -15.41 -60.40 39.38
N SER A 849 -16.75 -60.38 39.31
CA SER A 849 -17.57 -59.15 39.37
C SER A 849 -17.14 -58.09 38.35
N LEU A 850 -16.71 -58.53 37.17
CA LEU A 850 -16.26 -57.66 36.09
C LEU A 850 -17.44 -57.13 35.29
N THR A 851 -17.28 -55.94 34.72
CA THR A 851 -18.22 -55.38 33.76
C THR A 851 -18.09 -56.03 32.38
N GLU A 852 -19.11 -55.86 31.54
CA GLU A 852 -19.10 -56.39 30.17
C GLU A 852 -17.89 -55.89 29.35
N ILE A 853 -17.55 -54.60 29.48
CA ILE A 853 -16.43 -53.96 28.78
C ILE A 853 -15.09 -54.56 29.24
N GLN A 854 -14.92 -54.78 30.54
CA GLN A 854 -13.72 -55.42 31.10
C GLN A 854 -13.59 -56.88 30.65
N ALA A 855 -14.67 -57.65 30.74
CA ALA A 855 -14.70 -59.05 30.31
C ALA A 855 -14.34 -59.18 28.82
N LYS A 856 -14.88 -58.32 27.96
CA LYS A 856 -14.52 -58.25 26.55
C LYS A 856 -13.04 -57.93 26.33
N ALA A 857 -12.50 -56.93 27.04
CA ALA A 857 -11.08 -56.57 26.94
C ALA A 857 -10.14 -57.70 27.37
N ILE A 858 -10.54 -58.52 28.36
CA ILE A 858 -9.78 -59.71 28.78
C ILE A 858 -9.81 -60.79 27.70
N LEU A 859 -10.97 -61.03 27.06
CA LEU A 859 -11.10 -62.01 25.98
C LEU A 859 -10.30 -61.63 24.73
N GLU A 860 -10.11 -60.33 24.50
CA GLU A 860 -9.29 -59.79 23.41
C GLU A 860 -7.77 -59.74 23.73
N LEU A 861 -7.37 -60.15 24.95
CA LEU A 861 -5.98 -60.10 25.39
C LEU A 861 -5.11 -61.10 24.61
N ARG A 862 -4.03 -60.59 24.01
CA ARG A 862 -3.06 -61.40 23.25
C ARG A 862 -2.05 -62.04 24.20
N LEU A 863 -1.65 -63.28 23.93
CA LEU A 863 -0.68 -64.04 24.75
C LEU A 863 0.64 -63.29 25.02
N GLN A 864 1.06 -62.41 24.11
CA GLN A 864 2.27 -61.58 24.24
C GLN A 864 2.22 -60.66 25.47
N LYS A 865 1.01 -60.19 25.85
CA LYS A 865 0.77 -59.31 26.99
C LYS A 865 0.92 -60.01 28.36
N LEU A 866 1.10 -61.33 28.36
CA LEU A 866 1.37 -62.11 29.56
C LEU A 866 2.86 -62.07 29.97
N ALA A 867 3.77 -61.60 29.11
CA ALA A 867 5.19 -61.45 29.44
C ALA A 867 5.38 -60.45 30.59
N SER A 868 6.32 -60.72 31.51
CA SER A 868 6.51 -59.91 32.73
C SER A 868 6.71 -58.42 32.46
N LEU A 869 7.51 -58.07 31.43
CA LEU A 869 7.74 -56.68 30.99
C LEU A 869 6.46 -55.98 30.52
N GLU A 870 5.53 -56.71 29.88
CA GLU A 870 4.27 -56.13 29.42
C GLU A 870 3.27 -55.96 30.58
N GLN A 871 3.33 -56.84 31.59
CA GLN A 871 2.56 -56.66 32.83
C GLN A 871 3.04 -55.46 33.64
N GLU A 872 4.36 -55.23 33.71
CA GLU A 872 4.95 -54.04 34.34
C GLU A 872 4.47 -52.76 33.64
N LYS A 873 4.51 -52.70 32.31
CA LYS A 873 3.98 -51.56 31.54
C LYS A 873 2.51 -51.27 31.84
N ILE A 874 1.68 -52.30 31.98
CA ILE A 874 0.25 -52.15 32.33
C ILE A 874 0.10 -51.57 33.74
N LYS A 875 0.92 -52.00 34.70
CA LYS A 875 0.93 -51.46 36.07
C LYS A 875 1.42 -50.00 36.10
N GLU A 876 2.46 -49.68 35.35
CA GLU A 876 2.97 -48.32 35.21
C GLU A 876 1.95 -47.39 34.54
N GLU A 877 1.30 -47.85 33.45
CA GLU A 877 0.21 -47.12 32.78
C GLU A 877 -0.93 -46.83 33.76
N HIS A 878 -1.34 -47.83 34.55
CA HIS A 878 -2.38 -47.69 35.57
C HIS A 878 -1.99 -46.68 36.66
N ALA A 879 -0.80 -46.79 37.22
CA ALA A 879 -0.31 -45.87 38.25
C ALA A 879 -0.22 -44.42 37.75
N ASN A 880 0.27 -44.22 36.51
CA ASN A 880 0.35 -42.90 35.89
C ASN A 880 -1.04 -42.31 35.64
N LEU A 881 -2.00 -43.11 35.16
CA LEU A 881 -3.38 -42.65 34.95
C LEU A 881 -4.06 -42.27 36.26
N LEU A 882 -3.83 -42.99 37.37
CA LEU A 882 -4.37 -42.62 38.68
C LEU A 882 -3.87 -41.24 39.13
N LEU A 883 -2.58 -40.95 38.92
CA LEU A 883 -2.00 -39.63 39.19
C LEU A 883 -2.63 -38.55 38.30
N GLN A 884 -2.84 -38.83 37.01
CA GLN A 884 -3.49 -37.91 36.08
C GLN A 884 -4.94 -37.63 36.47
N ILE A 885 -5.73 -38.66 36.80
CA ILE A 885 -7.12 -38.51 37.26
C ILE A 885 -7.20 -37.64 38.50
N LYS A 886 -6.31 -37.88 39.48
CA LYS A 886 -6.25 -37.04 40.68
C LYS A 886 -5.99 -35.58 40.31
N ARG A 887 -5.02 -35.33 39.42
CA ARG A 887 -4.71 -33.97 38.94
C ARG A 887 -5.90 -33.33 38.20
N TYR A 888 -6.61 -34.08 37.35
CA TYR A 888 -7.80 -33.58 36.66
C TYR A 888 -8.93 -33.23 37.63
N GLN A 889 -9.17 -34.06 38.64
CA GLN A 889 -10.14 -33.77 39.70
C GLN A 889 -9.77 -32.53 40.50
N GLU A 890 -8.49 -32.33 40.82
CA GLU A 890 -7.99 -31.11 41.48
C GLU A 890 -8.22 -29.87 40.63
N ILE A 891 -7.96 -29.94 39.31
CA ILE A 891 -8.20 -28.83 38.37
C ILE A 891 -9.70 -28.48 38.31
N LEU A 892 -10.57 -29.49 38.18
CA LEU A 892 -12.03 -29.27 38.11
C LEU A 892 -12.64 -28.77 39.43
N ALA A 893 -11.99 -29.06 40.57
CA ALA A 893 -12.44 -28.61 41.88
C ALA A 893 -12.07 -27.14 42.19
N SER A 894 -11.12 -26.54 41.45
CA SER A 894 -10.60 -25.20 41.74
C SER A 894 -10.55 -24.32 40.50
N VAL A 895 -11.38 -23.27 40.48
CA VAL A 895 -11.33 -22.22 39.45
C VAL A 895 -9.96 -21.56 39.39
N GLN A 896 -9.27 -21.42 40.53
CA GLN A 896 -7.92 -20.85 40.59
C GLN A 896 -6.90 -21.71 39.85
N GLU A 897 -7.02 -23.04 39.89
CA GLU A 897 -6.14 -23.94 39.13
C GLU A 897 -6.37 -23.79 37.63
N VAL A 898 -7.63 -23.62 37.19
CA VAL A 898 -7.95 -23.32 35.79
C VAL A 898 -7.33 -21.99 35.37
N LEU A 899 -7.46 -20.94 36.18
CA LEU A 899 -6.82 -19.64 35.92
C LEU A 899 -5.29 -19.73 35.87
N ASN A 900 -4.67 -20.53 36.74
CA ASN A 900 -3.23 -20.78 36.72
C ASN A 900 -2.79 -21.49 35.44
N LEU A 901 -3.58 -22.45 34.94
CA LEU A 901 -3.32 -23.08 33.63
C LEU A 901 -3.44 -22.09 32.48
N ILE A 902 -4.41 -21.17 32.51
CA ILE A 902 -4.52 -20.10 31.51
C ILE A 902 -3.24 -19.24 31.51
N LYS A 903 -2.76 -18.82 32.68
CA LYS A 903 -1.51 -18.05 32.80
C LYS A 903 -0.32 -18.82 32.24
N GLN A 904 -0.21 -20.12 32.53
CA GLN A 904 0.86 -20.96 31.97
C GLN A 904 0.78 -21.06 30.44
N GLU A 905 -0.40 -21.33 29.87
CA GLU A 905 -0.59 -21.41 28.43
C GLU A 905 -0.26 -20.07 27.74
N LEU A 906 -0.62 -18.93 28.34
CA LEU A 906 -0.27 -17.60 27.83
C LEU A 906 1.25 -17.33 27.88
N GLN A 907 1.93 -17.75 28.93
CA GLN A 907 3.39 -17.65 29.03
C GLN A 907 4.09 -18.50 27.96
N GLU A 908 3.59 -19.71 27.69
CA GLU A 908 4.09 -20.58 26.61
C GLU A 908 3.89 -19.94 25.23
N ILE A 909 2.71 -19.34 24.98
CA ILE A 909 2.41 -18.61 23.74
C ILE A 909 3.36 -17.41 23.59
N LYS A 910 3.53 -16.61 24.64
CA LYS A 910 4.44 -15.46 24.67
C LYS A 910 5.87 -15.88 24.37
N ALA A 911 6.36 -16.96 24.97
CA ALA A 911 7.71 -17.48 24.74
C ALA A 911 7.91 -18.02 23.32
N THR A 912 6.86 -18.58 22.70
CA THR A 912 6.96 -19.23 21.38
C THR A 912 6.74 -18.27 20.21
N TYR A 913 5.86 -17.28 20.37
CA TYR A 913 5.37 -16.41 19.28
C TYR A 913 5.51 -14.91 19.58
N GLY A 914 5.96 -14.53 20.77
CA GLY A 914 6.14 -13.13 21.14
C GLY A 914 7.20 -12.43 20.28
N ASP A 915 6.91 -11.19 19.90
CA ASP A 915 7.81 -10.35 19.12
C ASP A 915 7.83 -8.90 19.64
N ALA A 916 8.79 -8.12 19.16
CA ALA A 916 8.88 -6.70 19.50
C ALA A 916 7.73 -5.91 18.86
N ARG A 917 7.32 -4.84 19.53
CA ARG A 917 6.36 -3.85 19.02
C ARG A 917 6.91 -3.20 17.73
N ARG A 918 6.04 -3.03 16.72
CA ARG A 918 6.38 -2.37 15.45
C ARG A 918 6.01 -0.89 15.48
N SER A 919 4.78 -0.57 15.91
CA SER A 919 4.30 0.81 15.98
C SER A 919 4.88 1.56 17.17
N LYS A 920 5.33 2.80 16.95
CA LYS A 920 5.83 3.69 17.99
C LYS A 920 4.70 4.51 18.60
N ILE A 921 4.47 4.39 19.90
CA ILE A 921 3.41 5.13 20.60
C ILE A 921 3.89 6.54 20.98
N ILE A 922 3.12 7.55 20.62
CA ILE A 922 3.33 8.95 21.00
C ILE A 922 2.18 9.38 21.92
N THR A 923 2.52 9.79 23.15
CA THR A 923 1.57 10.24 24.17
C THR A 923 1.67 11.76 24.36
N GLY A 924 0.55 12.49 24.40
CA GLY A 924 0.55 13.81 25.06
C GLY A 924 -0.14 14.99 24.37
N VAL A 925 -0.62 14.89 23.13
CA VAL A 925 -1.36 15.99 22.48
C VAL A 925 -2.40 15.41 21.51
N ASP A 926 -3.67 15.82 21.63
CA ASP A 926 -4.65 15.64 20.54
C ASP A 926 -4.24 16.61 19.42
N ASP A 927 -3.65 16.05 18.36
CA ASP A 927 -3.00 16.71 17.21
C ASP A 927 -3.86 17.77 16.49
N ASP A 928 -5.18 17.80 16.72
CA ASP A 928 -6.13 18.70 16.04
C ASP A 928 -5.91 20.21 16.37
N SER A 929 -4.95 20.59 17.24
CA SER A 929 -4.84 21.96 17.78
C SER A 929 -3.56 22.75 17.43
N VAL A 930 -2.53 22.13 16.84
CA VAL A 930 -1.23 22.79 16.57
C VAL A 930 -0.71 22.44 15.18
N GLU A 931 -1.32 22.94 14.10
CA GLU A 931 -0.82 22.58 12.75
C GLU A 931 -0.73 23.72 11.74
N MET A 932 -1.48 24.82 11.84
CA MET A 932 -1.40 25.86 10.79
C MET A 932 -0.23 26.85 10.91
N GLU A 933 0.24 27.16 12.12
CA GLU A 933 1.34 28.11 12.32
C GLU A 933 2.69 27.54 11.86
N GLU A 934 2.95 26.27 12.14
CA GLU A 934 4.20 25.60 11.77
C GLU A 934 4.36 25.35 10.25
N LEU A 935 3.29 25.60 9.47
CA LEU A 935 3.29 25.47 8.00
C LEU A 935 3.70 26.76 7.27
N ILE A 936 3.84 27.88 7.99
CA ILE A 936 3.97 29.22 7.40
C ILE A 936 5.31 29.83 7.82
N GLU A 937 6.02 30.41 6.86
CA GLU A 937 7.31 31.07 7.13
C GLU A 937 7.12 32.36 7.95
N GLU A 938 7.93 32.56 8.99
CA GLU A 938 7.93 33.77 9.82
C GLU A 938 8.63 34.93 9.07
N THR A 939 7.85 35.86 8.52
CA THR A 939 8.37 37.02 7.76
C THR A 939 7.60 38.31 8.11
N ASP A 940 8.26 39.46 7.98
CA ASP A 940 7.64 40.77 8.23
C ASP A 940 6.83 41.27 7.04
N VAL A 941 5.58 41.66 7.29
CA VAL A 941 4.65 42.13 6.27
C VAL A 941 3.99 43.44 6.65
N VAL A 942 3.62 44.22 5.64
CA VAL A 942 2.80 45.43 5.78
C VAL A 942 1.33 45.06 5.66
N VAL A 943 0.58 45.23 6.75
CA VAL A 943 -0.87 45.07 6.77
C VAL A 943 -1.53 46.42 6.56
N THR A 944 -2.36 46.54 5.53
CA THR A 944 -3.11 47.77 5.22
C THR A 944 -4.61 47.53 5.32
N MET A 945 -5.34 48.50 5.86
CA MET A 945 -6.79 48.51 5.91
C MET A 945 -7.35 49.79 5.29
N THR A 946 -8.33 49.67 4.39
CA THR A 946 -9.01 50.81 3.77
C THR A 946 -10.17 51.33 4.63
N HIS A 947 -10.64 52.54 4.32
CA HIS A 947 -11.77 53.18 4.97
C HIS A 947 -13.07 52.38 4.81
N SER A 948 -13.28 51.76 3.64
CA SER A 948 -14.39 50.82 3.44
C SER A 948 -14.12 49.42 4.01
N GLY A 949 -13.11 49.25 4.87
CA GLY A 949 -12.89 48.02 5.63
C GLY A 949 -12.18 46.90 4.88
N TYR A 950 -11.52 47.14 3.74
CA TYR A 950 -10.74 46.09 3.08
C TYR A 950 -9.35 45.95 3.70
N VAL A 951 -8.99 44.73 4.08
CA VAL A 951 -7.69 44.39 4.66
C VAL A 951 -6.88 43.51 3.69
N LYS A 952 -5.57 43.75 3.65
CA LYS A 952 -4.59 42.93 2.93
C LYS A 952 -3.21 43.02 3.57
N ARG A 953 -2.37 42.02 3.32
CA ARG A 953 -0.93 42.04 3.61
C ARG A 953 -0.08 42.13 2.35
N LEU A 954 1.05 42.81 2.44
CA LEU A 954 2.02 43.08 1.37
C LEU A 954 3.45 42.88 1.89
N PRO A 955 4.39 42.36 1.09
CA PRO A 955 5.81 42.35 1.45
C PRO A 955 6.36 43.78 1.61
N LEU A 956 7.25 43.97 2.59
CA LEU A 956 7.78 45.28 2.99
C LEU A 956 8.60 45.97 1.88
N ASP A 957 9.27 45.19 1.03
CA ASP A 957 10.13 45.66 -0.07
C ASP A 957 9.40 46.41 -1.20
N THR A 958 8.07 46.48 -1.14
CA THR A 958 7.23 47.06 -2.20
C THR A 958 7.32 48.61 -2.27
N TYR A 959 7.82 49.31 -1.25
CA TYR A 959 7.83 50.79 -1.16
C TYR A 959 9.25 51.41 -1.06
N LYS A 960 9.61 52.36 -1.95
CA LYS A 960 10.92 53.05 -1.99
C LYS A 960 10.97 54.34 -1.13
N THR A 961 12.10 54.60 -0.47
CA THR A 961 12.35 55.79 0.40
C THR A 961 12.51 57.11 -0.38
N GLN A 962 12.00 58.24 0.14
CA GLN A 962 12.04 59.60 -0.46
C GLN A 962 12.42 60.72 0.56
N LYS A 963 12.78 61.93 0.08
CA LYS A 963 13.15 63.12 0.89
C LYS A 963 11.95 64.06 1.16
N ARG A 964 12.05 64.92 2.19
CA ARG A 964 11.04 65.94 2.57
C ARG A 964 10.51 66.79 1.40
N GLY A 965 9.19 66.95 1.34
CA GLY A 965 8.51 67.75 0.32
C GLY A 965 8.39 67.09 -1.06
N GLY A 966 8.78 65.81 -1.19
CA GLY A 966 8.64 65.02 -2.41
C GLY A 966 7.18 64.81 -2.83
N LYS A 967 6.97 64.59 -4.14
CA LYS A 967 5.70 64.05 -4.66
C LYS A 967 5.74 62.53 -4.48
N GLY A 968 4.88 62.01 -3.59
CA GLY A 968 4.77 60.57 -3.31
C GLY A 968 4.41 59.74 -4.54
N VAL A 969 4.61 58.43 -4.45
CA VAL A 969 4.29 57.49 -5.53
C VAL A 969 2.81 57.15 -5.48
N ILE A 970 2.11 57.24 -6.61
CA ILE A 970 0.66 56.98 -6.69
C ILE A 970 0.41 55.50 -6.44
N ALA A 971 -0.34 55.16 -5.39
CA ALA A 971 -0.97 53.86 -5.25
C ALA A 971 -2.14 53.79 -6.25
N ALA A 972 -1.90 53.25 -7.44
CA ALA A 972 -2.89 53.29 -8.52
C ALA A 972 -4.12 52.41 -8.22
N GLY A 973 -5.33 52.97 -8.48
CA GLY A 973 -6.57 52.23 -8.73
C GLY A 973 -7.68 52.32 -7.67
N MET A 974 -7.66 53.29 -6.76
CA MET A 974 -8.77 53.52 -5.83
C MET A 974 -9.81 54.45 -6.48
N LYS A 975 -11.11 54.12 -6.38
CA LYS A 975 -12.19 55.08 -6.70
C LYS A 975 -12.08 56.24 -5.71
N GLU A 976 -12.57 57.42 -6.08
CA GLU A 976 -12.53 58.66 -5.26
C GLU A 976 -13.11 58.53 -3.83
N GLU A 977 -13.71 57.39 -3.47
CA GLU A 977 -14.42 57.15 -2.22
C GLU A 977 -13.72 56.19 -1.23
N ASP A 978 -12.65 55.47 -1.60
CA ASP A 978 -12.06 54.42 -0.72
C ASP A 978 -10.53 54.53 -0.62
N PHE A 979 -10.00 54.85 0.56
CA PHE A 979 -8.60 55.18 0.81
C PHE A 979 -8.01 54.35 1.95
N VAL A 980 -6.69 54.21 2.04
CA VAL A 980 -6.05 53.50 3.17
C VAL A 980 -6.21 54.31 4.45
N GLU A 981 -6.94 53.76 5.42
CA GLU A 981 -7.18 54.38 6.73
C GLU A 981 -6.12 53.96 7.75
N ARG A 982 -5.61 52.71 7.68
CA ARG A 982 -4.65 52.17 8.65
C ARG A 982 -3.55 51.34 8.02
N LEU A 983 -2.37 51.39 8.62
CA LEU A 983 -1.17 50.70 8.18
C LEU A 983 -0.38 50.18 9.38
N TYR A 984 0.03 48.92 9.33
CA TYR A 984 0.81 48.24 10.38
C TYR A 984 1.93 47.40 9.75
N VAL A 985 2.99 47.20 10.51
CA VAL A 985 4.05 46.21 10.20
C VAL A 985 3.99 45.15 11.30
N ALA A 986 3.91 43.88 10.93
CA ALA A 986 3.82 42.77 11.88
C ALA A 986 4.40 41.48 11.25
N SER A 987 4.80 40.53 12.09
CA SER A 987 5.20 39.19 11.66
C SER A 987 3.97 38.38 11.25
N THR A 988 4.12 37.46 10.28
CA THR A 988 3.06 36.52 9.88
C THR A 988 2.43 35.74 11.04
N HIS A 989 3.17 35.55 12.14
CA HIS A 989 2.75 34.80 13.33
C HIS A 989 2.10 35.65 14.42
N ASP A 990 2.13 36.98 14.32
CA ASP A 990 1.53 37.84 15.34
C ASP A 990 -0.01 37.76 15.31
N TYR A 991 -0.63 38.06 16.45
CA TYR A 991 -2.08 38.26 16.57
C TYR A 991 -2.41 39.72 16.30
N LEU A 992 -3.36 40.01 15.42
CA LEU A 992 -3.96 41.33 15.26
C LEU A 992 -5.26 41.39 16.07
N LEU A 993 -5.28 42.14 17.17
CA LEU A 993 -6.48 42.39 17.95
C LEU A 993 -7.24 43.59 17.35
N PHE A 994 -8.39 43.35 16.75
CA PHE A 994 -9.29 44.32 16.14
C PHE A 994 -10.32 44.81 17.16
N PHE A 995 -10.13 46.00 17.68
CA PHE A 995 -11.08 46.66 18.58
C PHE A 995 -12.08 47.48 17.78
N THR A 996 -13.37 47.40 18.09
CA THR A 996 -14.43 48.17 17.42
C THR A 996 -14.74 49.49 18.14
N THR A 997 -15.37 50.42 17.43
CA THR A 997 -15.87 51.69 17.99
C THR A 997 -16.93 51.49 19.07
N GLU A 998 -17.66 50.37 19.03
CA GLU A 998 -18.63 49.92 20.06
C GLU A 998 -17.96 49.20 21.26
N GLY A 999 -16.64 49.04 21.24
CA GLY A 999 -15.88 48.46 22.37
C GLY A 999 -15.85 46.93 22.39
N GLN A 1000 -16.09 46.25 21.26
CA GLN A 1000 -15.80 44.82 21.08
C GLN A 1000 -14.35 44.61 20.63
N VAL A 1001 -13.83 43.41 20.82
CA VAL A 1001 -12.55 42.99 20.26
C VAL A 1001 -12.64 41.59 19.64
N TYR A 1002 -11.99 41.47 18.50
CA TYR A 1002 -11.78 40.26 17.73
C TYR A 1002 -10.28 40.08 17.55
N TRP A 1003 -9.79 38.88 17.24
CA TRP A 1003 -8.42 38.78 16.71
C TRP A 1003 -8.34 37.84 15.51
N LEU A 1004 -7.35 38.10 14.65
CA LEU A 1004 -6.89 37.20 13.59
C LEU A 1004 -5.38 37.05 13.69
N LYS A 1005 -4.84 35.93 13.21
CA LYS A 1005 -3.41 35.86 12.95
C LYS A 1005 -3.07 36.61 11.67
N VAL A 1006 -1.89 37.23 11.61
CA VAL A 1006 -1.47 38.02 10.44
C VAL A 1006 -1.47 37.18 9.16
N TYR A 1007 -1.07 35.90 9.20
CA TYR A 1007 -1.10 35.02 8.03
C TYR A 1007 -2.50 34.76 7.47
N GLN A 1008 -3.55 34.90 8.29
CA GLN A 1008 -4.94 34.75 7.87
C GLN A 1008 -5.44 35.97 7.08
N VAL A 1009 -4.72 37.09 7.14
CA VAL A 1009 -4.97 38.26 6.30
C VAL A 1009 -4.53 37.94 4.86
N PRO A 1010 -5.39 38.19 3.85
CA PRO A 1010 -5.08 37.82 2.47
C PRO A 1010 -3.88 38.61 1.93
N GLU A 1011 -2.96 37.89 1.31
CA GLU A 1011 -1.88 38.49 0.53
C GLU A 1011 -2.42 39.01 -0.79
N ALA A 1012 -2.06 40.25 -1.15
CA ALA A 1012 -2.55 40.86 -2.37
C ALA A 1012 -1.55 41.85 -2.94
N THR A 1013 -1.56 42.05 -4.26
CA THR A 1013 -0.70 43.02 -4.92
C THR A 1013 -1.08 44.47 -4.55
N ARG A 1014 -0.19 45.43 -4.83
CA ARG A 1014 -0.42 46.86 -4.54
C ARG A 1014 -1.75 47.39 -5.14
N GLN A 1015 -2.13 46.90 -6.32
CA GLN A 1015 -3.33 47.32 -7.06
C GLN A 1015 -4.62 46.57 -6.63
N ALA A 1016 -4.49 45.43 -5.95
CA ALA A 1016 -5.63 44.64 -5.52
C ALA A 1016 -6.25 45.20 -4.22
N LYS A 1017 -7.57 45.09 -4.07
CA LYS A 1017 -8.31 45.65 -2.91
C LYS A 1017 -8.13 44.85 -1.61
N GLY A 1018 -7.86 43.55 -1.68
CA GLY A 1018 -7.90 42.67 -0.51
C GLY A 1018 -9.31 42.12 -0.24
N LYS A 1019 -9.57 41.68 1.00
CA LYS A 1019 -10.91 41.22 1.44
C LYS A 1019 -11.49 42.18 2.46
N HIS A 1020 -12.80 42.36 2.43
CA HIS A 1020 -13.51 43.15 3.44
C HIS A 1020 -13.42 42.47 4.82
N ILE A 1021 -13.16 43.24 5.87
CA ILE A 1021 -12.91 42.75 7.24
C ILE A 1021 -14.12 42.01 7.81
N ALA A 1022 -15.35 42.43 7.47
CA ALA A 1022 -16.58 41.73 7.86
C ALA A 1022 -16.73 40.32 7.24
N ASN A 1023 -15.92 39.96 6.23
CA ASN A 1023 -15.87 38.59 5.71
C ASN A 1023 -14.86 37.72 6.45
N LEU A 1024 -13.99 38.34 7.26
CA LEU A 1024 -12.96 37.66 8.05
C LEU A 1024 -13.36 37.61 9.54
N LEU A 1025 -14.18 38.56 10.00
CA LEU A 1025 -14.68 38.70 11.36
C LEU A 1025 -16.22 38.69 11.36
N GLU A 1026 -16.84 37.93 12.26
CA GLU A 1026 -18.31 37.93 12.47
C GLU A 1026 -18.75 39.18 13.26
N MET A 1027 -18.61 40.35 12.65
CA MET A 1027 -18.98 41.64 13.22
C MET A 1027 -20.42 42.02 12.90
N SER A 1028 -21.03 42.85 13.75
CA SER A 1028 -22.31 43.49 13.44
C SER A 1028 -22.13 44.49 12.27
N PRO A 1029 -23.11 44.65 11.37
CA PRO A 1029 -23.06 45.63 10.29
C PRO A 1029 -22.90 47.09 10.75
N THR A 1030 -23.17 47.38 12.02
CA THR A 1030 -23.04 48.71 12.64
C THR A 1030 -21.64 48.99 13.19
N GLU A 1031 -20.82 47.95 13.39
CA GLU A 1031 -19.51 48.05 14.02
C GLU A 1031 -18.43 48.46 13.03
N THR A 1032 -17.62 49.44 13.41
CA THR A 1032 -16.41 49.83 12.68
C THR A 1032 -15.19 49.55 13.56
N ILE A 1033 -14.06 49.15 12.98
CA ILE A 1033 -12.82 48.96 13.76
C ILE A 1033 -12.37 50.34 14.25
N SER A 1034 -11.96 50.48 15.50
CA SER A 1034 -11.34 51.65 16.12
C SER A 1034 -9.82 51.54 16.21
N ALA A 1035 -9.30 50.41 16.69
CA ALA A 1035 -7.86 50.18 16.85
C ALA A 1035 -7.48 48.75 16.46
N ILE A 1036 -6.24 48.57 15.99
CA ILE A 1036 -5.65 47.25 15.80
C ILE A 1036 -4.36 47.21 16.62
N VAL A 1037 -4.24 46.21 17.50
CA VAL A 1037 -3.07 46.03 18.35
C VAL A 1037 -2.41 44.69 17.99
N PRO A 1038 -1.21 44.71 17.37
CA PRO A 1038 -0.47 43.48 17.13
C PRO A 1038 0.13 42.94 18.44
N VAL A 1039 -0.05 41.67 18.75
CA VAL A 1039 0.42 41.04 19.98
C VAL A 1039 1.07 39.71 19.64
N ARG A 1040 2.26 39.44 20.19
CA ARG A 1040 2.97 38.18 19.94
C ARG A 1040 2.43 37.03 20.80
N ASN A 1041 2.18 37.28 22.08
CA ASN A 1041 1.61 36.33 23.03
C ASN A 1041 0.79 37.06 24.11
N PHE A 1042 -0.03 36.33 24.86
CA PHE A 1042 -0.96 36.90 25.84
C PHE A 1042 -0.47 36.84 27.31
N LYS A 1043 0.82 36.55 27.56
CA LYS A 1043 1.28 36.17 28.91
C LYS A 1043 1.48 37.33 29.88
N GLU A 1044 1.94 38.49 29.41
CA GLU A 1044 2.33 39.62 30.26
C GLU A 1044 1.77 40.94 29.73
N GLY A 1045 1.55 41.93 30.62
CA GLY A 1045 1.13 43.28 30.29
C GLY A 1045 -0.37 43.59 30.31
N TYR A 1046 -0.71 44.84 30.01
CA TYR A 1046 -2.07 45.40 30.06
C TYR A 1046 -2.43 46.08 28.74
N LEU A 1047 -3.71 46.03 28.40
CA LEU A 1047 -4.31 46.89 27.37
C LEU A 1047 -4.95 48.11 28.03
N PHE A 1048 -4.34 49.25 27.79
CA PHE A 1048 -4.85 50.56 28.14
C PHE A 1048 -5.70 51.09 26.98
N MET A 1049 -6.89 51.60 27.29
CA MET A 1049 -7.92 52.03 26.34
C MET A 1049 -8.31 53.47 26.63
N ALA A 1050 -8.61 54.25 25.59
CA ALA A 1050 -9.15 55.60 25.69
C ALA A 1050 -10.33 55.82 24.73
N THR A 1051 -11.33 56.56 25.19
CA THR A 1051 -12.54 56.91 24.43
C THR A 1051 -12.50 58.36 23.96
N ARG A 1052 -13.40 58.70 23.03
CA ARG A 1052 -13.53 60.03 22.40
C ARG A 1052 -13.85 61.12 23.42
N GLN A 1053 -14.67 60.79 24.42
CA GLN A 1053 -15.04 61.72 25.50
C GLN A 1053 -13.98 61.82 26.63
N GLY A 1054 -12.83 61.16 26.47
CA GLY A 1054 -11.71 61.24 27.43
C GLY A 1054 -11.83 60.28 28.62
N THR A 1055 -12.63 59.20 28.50
CA THR A 1055 -12.64 58.09 29.46
C THR A 1055 -11.50 57.12 29.12
N VAL A 1056 -10.82 56.58 30.13
CA VAL A 1056 -9.71 55.64 30.00
C VAL A 1056 -9.90 54.40 30.86
N LYS A 1057 -9.33 53.28 30.44
CA LYS A 1057 -9.45 51.99 31.15
C LYS A 1057 -8.20 51.14 30.95
N LYS A 1058 -7.79 50.41 31.99
CA LYS A 1058 -6.71 49.42 31.95
C LYS A 1058 -7.27 48.02 32.22
N THR A 1059 -6.92 47.03 31.39
CA THR A 1059 -7.32 45.61 31.51
C THR A 1059 -6.10 44.72 31.27
N GLU A 1060 -5.97 43.60 31.96
CA GLU A 1060 -4.89 42.62 31.70
C GLU A 1060 -4.98 42.02 30.29
N LEU A 1061 -3.83 41.75 29.65
CA LEU A 1061 -3.77 41.20 28.29
C LEU A 1061 -4.33 39.76 28.22
N MET A 1062 -4.10 38.96 29.26
CA MET A 1062 -4.53 37.55 29.35
C MET A 1062 -6.04 37.37 29.18
N GLU A 1063 -6.84 38.38 29.57
CA GLU A 1063 -8.31 38.42 29.39
C GLU A 1063 -8.76 38.36 27.92
N PHE A 1064 -7.85 38.58 26.98
CA PHE A 1064 -8.11 38.60 25.54
C PHE A 1064 -7.55 37.37 24.78
N SER A 1065 -7.00 36.38 25.51
CA SER A 1065 -6.37 35.18 24.93
C SER A 1065 -7.32 34.29 24.11
N ASN A 1066 -8.61 34.23 24.48
CA ASN A 1066 -9.58 33.30 23.89
C ASN A 1066 -10.90 33.98 23.48
N PRO A 1067 -10.92 34.81 22.41
CA PRO A 1067 -12.15 35.37 21.89
C PRO A 1067 -12.97 34.30 21.19
N ARG A 1068 -14.29 34.49 21.22
CA ARG A 1068 -15.24 33.69 20.44
C ARG A 1068 -15.31 34.26 19.02
N ARG A 1069 -15.83 33.48 18.06
CA ARG A 1069 -16.02 33.96 16.67
C ARG A 1069 -16.80 35.27 16.58
N GLY A 1070 -17.83 35.44 17.41
CA GLY A 1070 -18.61 36.68 17.54
C GLY A 1070 -17.95 37.81 18.35
N GLY A 1071 -16.65 37.72 18.64
CA GLY A 1071 -15.91 38.72 19.42
C GLY A 1071 -16.18 38.65 20.92
N ILE A 1072 -15.44 39.47 21.67
CA ILE A 1072 -15.63 39.66 23.12
C ILE A 1072 -15.63 41.14 23.48
N ARG A 1073 -16.38 41.52 24.51
CA ARG A 1073 -16.41 42.92 24.94
C ARG A 1073 -15.07 43.33 25.58
N ALA A 1074 -14.55 44.50 25.24
CA ALA A 1074 -13.32 45.09 25.79
C ALA A 1074 -13.60 46.24 26.77
N ILE A 1075 -14.61 47.08 26.48
CA ILE A 1075 -15.04 48.21 27.32
C ILE A 1075 -16.54 48.45 27.19
N ASN A 1076 -17.19 48.96 28.24
CA ASN A 1076 -18.56 49.47 28.16
C ASN A 1076 -18.52 50.98 27.88
N LEU A 1077 -19.17 51.42 26.81
CA LEU A 1077 -19.20 52.82 26.37
C LEU A 1077 -20.48 53.53 26.79
N ASP A 1078 -20.38 54.83 27.01
CA ASP A 1078 -21.53 55.70 27.24
C ASP A 1078 -22.22 56.10 25.93
N GLU A 1079 -23.46 56.57 26.02
CA GLU A 1079 -24.22 57.01 24.86
C GLU A 1079 -23.51 58.18 24.14
N GLY A 1080 -23.23 57.99 22.84
CA GLY A 1080 -22.47 58.95 22.02
C GLY A 1080 -20.95 58.95 22.26
N ASP A 1081 -20.41 58.03 23.06
CA ASP A 1081 -18.97 57.81 23.20
C ASP A 1081 -18.51 56.68 22.25
N SER A 1082 -17.22 56.69 21.91
CA SER A 1082 -16.61 55.68 21.05
C SER A 1082 -15.18 55.42 21.48
N LEU A 1083 -14.72 54.18 21.36
CA LEU A 1083 -13.31 53.85 21.57
C LEU A 1083 -12.44 54.58 20.53
N VAL A 1084 -11.34 55.21 20.95
CA VAL A 1084 -10.44 56.00 20.07
C VAL A 1084 -9.02 55.44 20.04
N GLY A 1085 -8.54 54.82 21.12
CA GLY A 1085 -7.19 54.27 21.15
C GLY A 1085 -7.07 53.10 22.11
N VAL A 1086 -6.25 52.14 21.73
CA VAL A 1086 -5.84 51.01 22.57
C VAL A 1086 -4.32 50.86 22.46
N LYS A 1087 -3.64 50.70 23.59
CA LYS A 1087 -2.20 50.46 23.66
C LYS A 1087 -1.89 49.33 24.64
N TYR A 1088 -0.90 48.54 24.27
CA TYR A 1088 -0.24 47.63 25.18
C TYR A 1088 0.70 48.42 26.10
N THR A 1089 0.73 48.08 27.39
CA THR A 1089 1.42 48.81 28.48
C THR A 1089 1.93 47.83 29.54
N SER A 1090 3.04 48.14 30.22
CA SER A 1090 3.63 47.31 31.29
C SER A 1090 2.96 47.49 32.66
N GLY A 1091 2.17 48.55 32.86
CA GLY A 1091 1.42 48.82 34.10
C GLY A 1091 1.93 50.01 34.92
N ASP A 1092 3.14 50.50 34.62
CA ASP A 1092 3.89 51.60 35.24
C ASP A 1092 4.18 52.77 34.28
N GLN A 1093 3.61 52.77 33.08
CA GLN A 1093 3.88 53.77 32.05
C GLN A 1093 3.10 55.06 32.27
N GLU A 1094 3.64 56.17 31.78
CA GLU A 1094 2.89 57.42 31.68
C GLU A 1094 2.11 57.47 30.37
N ILE A 1095 0.89 57.99 30.37
CA ILE A 1095 0.02 58.07 29.20
C ILE A 1095 -0.17 59.53 28.79
N ILE A 1096 -0.03 59.80 27.50
CA ILE A 1096 -0.32 61.07 26.85
C ILE A 1096 -1.62 60.91 26.04
N LEU A 1097 -2.64 61.69 26.41
CA LEU A 1097 -3.85 61.88 25.60
C LEU A 1097 -3.74 63.18 24.82
N ALA A 1098 -3.89 63.14 23.50
CA ALA A 1098 -3.89 64.32 22.64
C ALA A 1098 -5.30 64.61 22.10
N SER A 1099 -5.68 65.88 22.09
CA SER A 1099 -6.99 66.32 21.60
C SER A 1099 -6.91 66.98 20.22
N LYS A 1100 -8.04 66.98 19.51
CA LYS A 1100 -8.20 67.57 18.18
C LYS A 1100 -7.87 69.06 18.14
N GLN A 1101 -8.21 69.78 19.22
CA GLN A 1101 -7.93 71.20 19.39
C GLN A 1101 -6.50 71.49 19.89
N GLY A 1102 -5.61 70.49 19.82
CA GLY A 1102 -4.18 70.69 20.02
C GLY A 1102 -3.75 70.77 21.49
N GLN A 1103 -4.50 70.15 22.41
CA GLN A 1103 -4.05 69.93 23.80
C GLN A 1103 -3.44 68.53 23.95
N ALA A 1104 -2.59 68.34 24.97
CA ALA A 1104 -2.08 67.04 25.39
C ALA A 1104 -2.01 66.93 26.92
N ASN A 1105 -2.56 65.86 27.50
CA ASN A 1105 -2.51 65.56 28.93
C ASN A 1105 -1.62 64.33 29.18
N ARG A 1106 -0.51 64.50 29.92
CA ARG A 1106 0.42 63.44 30.33
C ARG A 1106 0.16 63.09 31.81
N PHE A 1107 -0.12 61.84 32.16
CA PHE A 1107 -0.37 61.38 33.54
C PHE A 1107 0.10 59.94 33.73
N ASN A 1108 0.27 59.47 34.97
CA ASN A 1108 0.75 58.11 35.25
C ASN A 1108 -0.40 57.07 35.18
N GLU A 1109 -0.17 55.91 34.55
CA GLU A 1109 -1.20 54.87 34.45
C GLU A 1109 -1.46 54.10 35.77
N GLU A 1110 -0.57 54.19 36.75
CA GLU A 1110 -0.76 53.65 38.11
C GLU A 1110 -1.96 54.32 38.82
N ASP A 1111 -2.29 55.57 38.46
CA ASP A 1111 -3.47 56.28 38.96
C ASP A 1111 -4.80 55.60 38.56
N ILE A 1112 -4.73 54.56 37.72
CA ILE A 1112 -5.85 53.81 37.16
C ILE A 1112 -5.67 52.33 37.49
N ARG A 1113 -6.62 51.77 38.25
CA ARG A 1113 -6.63 50.34 38.58
C ARG A 1113 -7.00 49.49 37.37
N SER A 1114 -6.44 48.30 37.28
CA SER A 1114 -6.89 47.27 36.33
C SER A 1114 -8.31 46.83 36.69
N ILE A 1115 -9.19 46.76 35.69
CA ILE A 1115 -10.58 46.33 35.86
C ILE A 1115 -10.91 45.39 34.69
N GLY A 1116 -11.68 44.33 34.96
CA GLY A 1116 -12.09 43.36 33.94
C GLY A 1116 -12.84 43.97 32.75
N ARG A 1117 -12.97 43.16 31.70
CA ARG A 1117 -13.50 43.55 30.37
C ARG A 1117 -14.86 44.26 30.37
N ALA A 1118 -15.76 43.97 31.30
CA ALA A 1118 -17.07 44.64 31.40
C ALA A 1118 -17.06 46.01 32.12
N GLY A 1119 -15.91 46.52 32.57
CA GLY A 1119 -15.81 47.85 33.21
C GLY A 1119 -15.96 49.03 32.25
N ARG A 1120 -16.47 50.17 32.77
CA ARG A 1120 -16.67 51.46 32.07
C ARG A 1120 -15.41 52.35 31.99
N GLY A 1121 -14.50 52.24 32.96
CA GLY A 1121 -13.29 53.08 33.03
C GLY A 1121 -13.46 54.34 33.90
N VAL A 1122 -12.45 55.22 33.86
CA VAL A 1122 -12.36 56.48 34.63
C VAL A 1122 -11.96 57.64 33.74
N ARG A 1123 -12.19 58.90 34.14
CA ARG A 1123 -11.81 60.06 33.32
C ARG A 1123 -10.29 60.27 33.25
N GLY A 1124 -9.75 60.36 32.03
CA GLY A 1124 -8.33 60.57 31.74
C GLY A 1124 -8.00 61.99 31.24
N MET A 1125 -8.90 62.65 30.52
CA MET A 1125 -8.75 64.05 30.08
C MET A 1125 -10.08 64.80 30.16
N ARG A 1126 -10.04 66.08 30.53
CA ARG A 1126 -11.20 66.98 30.46
C ARG A 1126 -11.16 67.76 29.15
N LEU A 1127 -12.20 67.61 28.35
CA LEU A 1127 -12.35 68.26 27.05
C LEU A 1127 -13.26 69.49 27.15
N ASP A 1128 -13.04 70.46 26.27
CA ASP A 1128 -13.94 71.59 26.05
C ASP A 1128 -14.98 71.25 24.98
N ASP A 1129 -16.06 72.03 24.88
CA ASP A 1129 -17.16 71.76 23.95
C ASP A 1129 -16.68 71.71 22.49
N GLY A 1130 -16.92 70.59 21.82
CA GLY A 1130 -16.47 70.34 20.44
C GLY A 1130 -15.01 69.86 20.30
N ASP A 1131 -14.29 69.65 21.42
CA ASP A 1131 -13.00 68.97 21.44
C ASP A 1131 -13.18 67.47 21.70
N GLU A 1132 -12.24 66.67 21.20
CA GLU A 1132 -12.27 65.21 21.30
C GLU A 1132 -10.85 64.67 21.42
N VAL A 1133 -10.69 63.57 22.15
CA VAL A 1133 -9.41 62.83 22.11
C VAL A 1133 -9.26 62.22 20.72
N ILE A 1134 -8.08 62.40 20.12
CA ILE A 1134 -7.72 61.87 18.80
C ILE A 1134 -6.57 60.87 18.84
N GLY A 1135 -5.86 60.78 19.96
CA GLY A 1135 -4.72 59.89 20.10
C GLY A 1135 -4.31 59.66 21.54
N MET A 1136 -3.73 58.49 21.77
CA MET A 1136 -3.24 58.01 23.05
C MET A 1136 -1.88 57.33 22.85
N LEU A 1137 -0.89 57.73 23.66
CA LEU A 1137 0.49 57.29 23.55
C LEU A 1137 1.04 56.98 24.95
N ALA A 1138 1.91 55.97 25.08
CA ALA A 1138 2.69 55.76 26.29
C ALA A 1138 3.95 56.63 26.23
N ALA A 1139 4.10 57.59 27.14
CA ALA A 1139 5.18 58.58 27.15
C ALA A 1139 6.56 57.92 27.28
N ASP A 1140 7.52 58.45 26.53
CA ASP A 1140 8.92 58.03 26.59
C ASP A 1140 9.78 59.30 26.56
N GLU A 1141 10.53 59.56 27.63
CA GLU A 1141 11.32 60.79 27.79
C GLU A 1141 12.48 60.90 26.78
N GLY A 1142 12.91 59.78 26.21
CA GLY A 1142 13.93 59.74 25.16
C GLY A 1142 13.39 60.06 23.76
N LYS A 1143 12.07 60.18 23.60
CA LYS A 1143 11.41 60.37 22.30
C LYS A 1143 10.78 61.76 22.15
N ASP A 1144 10.54 62.12 20.90
CA ASP A 1144 9.77 63.30 20.52
C ASP A 1144 8.31 62.92 20.21
N LEU A 1145 7.35 63.72 20.67
CA LEU A 1145 5.98 63.69 20.21
C LEU A 1145 5.86 64.29 18.80
N LEU A 1146 5.74 63.43 17.80
CA LEU A 1146 5.38 63.80 16.44
C LEU A 1146 3.89 64.10 16.36
N THR A 1147 3.53 65.33 16.02
CA THR A 1147 2.15 65.76 15.80
C THR A 1147 1.96 66.13 14.34
N LEU A 1148 0.99 65.51 13.67
CA LEU A 1148 0.62 65.73 12.27
C LEU A 1148 -0.82 66.26 12.19
N THR A 1149 -1.04 67.22 11.31
CA THR A 1149 -2.32 67.90 11.08
C THR A 1149 -2.92 67.51 9.74
N GLU A 1150 -4.23 67.74 9.57
CA GLU A 1150 -4.98 67.34 8.37
C GLU A 1150 -4.38 67.89 7.07
N LYS A 1151 -3.82 69.11 7.08
CA LYS A 1151 -3.24 69.75 5.88
C LYS A 1151 -1.76 69.40 5.62
N GLY A 1152 -1.26 68.31 6.22
CA GLY A 1152 0.08 67.78 5.96
C GLY A 1152 1.22 68.55 6.63
N TYR A 1153 0.92 69.34 7.67
CA TYR A 1153 1.93 69.94 8.55
C TYR A 1153 2.20 69.04 9.75
N GLY A 1154 3.45 69.01 10.21
CA GLY A 1154 3.79 68.35 11.45
C GLY A 1154 5.06 68.86 12.10
N LYS A 1155 5.26 68.46 13.34
CA LYS A 1155 6.43 68.80 14.14
C LYS A 1155 6.75 67.67 15.10
N ARG A 1156 8.03 67.57 15.45
CA ARG A 1156 8.49 66.77 16.58
C ARG A 1156 8.70 67.70 17.78
N THR A 1157 8.38 67.24 18.99
CA THR A 1157 8.62 67.99 20.22
C THR A 1157 9.02 67.03 21.32
N PRO A 1158 10.15 67.23 22.01
CA PRO A 1158 10.58 66.34 23.08
C PRO A 1158 9.48 66.08 24.10
N VAL A 1159 9.29 64.81 24.49
CA VAL A 1159 8.28 64.42 25.49
C VAL A 1159 8.55 65.11 26.83
N SER A 1160 9.81 65.38 27.15
CA SER A 1160 10.23 66.15 28.33
C SER A 1160 9.64 67.57 28.41
N GLU A 1161 9.21 68.18 27.29
CA GLU A 1161 8.50 69.47 27.34
C GLU A 1161 7.07 69.35 27.88
N TYR A 1162 6.46 68.16 27.82
CA TYR A 1162 5.11 67.89 28.34
C TYR A 1162 5.21 67.54 29.82
N ARG A 1163 4.84 68.49 30.68
CA ARG A 1163 4.83 68.28 32.13
C ARG A 1163 3.81 67.21 32.54
N LEU A 1164 4.16 66.41 33.54
CA LEU A 1164 3.24 65.49 34.20
C LEU A 1164 2.09 66.28 34.85
N CYS A 1165 0.86 65.85 34.56
CA CYS A 1165 -0.40 66.42 35.04
C CYS A 1165 -1.21 65.32 35.73
N ASN A 1166 -2.23 65.70 36.50
CA ASN A 1166 -3.16 64.72 37.07
C ASN A 1166 -4.09 64.16 35.98
N ARG A 1167 -4.48 62.88 36.12
CA ARG A 1167 -5.54 62.30 35.27
C ARG A 1167 -6.83 63.12 35.37
N GLY A 1168 -7.49 63.36 34.24
CA GLY A 1168 -8.70 64.18 34.14
C GLY A 1168 -8.46 65.69 34.04
N GLY A 1169 -7.21 66.15 33.93
CA GLY A 1169 -6.86 67.54 33.60
C GLY A 1169 -7.16 67.92 32.14
N LYS A 1170 -7.12 69.23 31.83
CA LYS A 1170 -7.22 69.75 30.44
C LYS A 1170 -5.94 69.55 29.61
N GLY A 1171 -4.81 69.24 30.25
CA GLY A 1171 -3.51 69.15 29.60
C GLY A 1171 -2.85 70.50 29.31
N VAL A 1172 -1.84 70.46 28.43
CA VAL A 1172 -1.06 71.61 27.95
C VAL A 1172 -1.14 71.72 26.43
N THR A 1173 -0.88 72.89 25.87
CA THR A 1173 -0.87 73.06 24.40
C THR A 1173 0.20 72.17 23.76
N ASN A 1174 -0.21 71.32 22.83
CA ASN A 1174 0.61 70.45 21.99
C ASN A 1174 1.00 71.13 20.68
N ILE A 1175 0.07 71.77 19.97
CA ILE A 1175 0.35 72.48 18.71
C ILE A 1175 -0.60 73.66 18.54
N LYS A 1176 -0.13 74.76 17.95
CA LYS A 1176 -1.00 75.90 17.65
C LYS A 1176 -1.76 75.67 16.35
N ILE A 1177 -3.07 75.52 16.46
CA ILE A 1177 -3.97 75.34 15.31
C ILE A 1177 -4.21 76.69 14.63
N THR A 1178 -4.18 76.67 13.30
CA THR A 1178 -4.40 77.80 12.38
C THR A 1178 -5.13 77.30 11.15
N ASP A 1179 -5.74 78.21 10.37
CA ASP A 1179 -6.41 77.82 9.11
C ASP A 1179 -5.46 77.17 8.09
N LYS A 1180 -4.14 77.37 8.23
CA LYS A 1180 -3.10 76.84 7.33
C LYS A 1180 -2.72 75.39 7.59
N ASN A 1181 -2.71 74.95 8.85
CA ASN A 1181 -2.38 73.56 9.23
C ASN A 1181 -3.62 72.71 9.51
N GLY A 1182 -4.72 73.32 9.98
CA GLY A 1182 -5.92 72.59 10.36
C GLY A 1182 -5.78 71.89 11.71
N PRO A 1183 -6.83 71.16 12.14
CA PRO A 1183 -6.81 70.44 13.41
C PRO A 1183 -5.80 69.29 13.39
N VAL A 1184 -5.50 68.79 14.58
CA VAL A 1184 -4.58 67.65 14.72
C VAL A 1184 -5.27 66.39 14.22
N LYS A 1185 -4.54 65.59 13.44
CA LYS A 1185 -5.02 64.35 12.82
C LYS A 1185 -4.38 63.12 13.43
N ILE A 1186 -3.05 63.12 13.57
CA ILE A 1186 -2.28 61.97 14.04
C ILE A 1186 -1.22 62.44 15.03
N VAL A 1187 -1.01 61.67 16.10
CA VAL A 1187 0.11 61.83 17.04
C VAL A 1187 0.84 60.50 17.20
N MET A 1188 2.18 60.53 17.24
CA MET A 1188 3.05 59.36 17.40
C MET A 1188 4.30 59.75 18.20
N LEU A 1189 4.98 58.79 18.83
CA LEU A 1189 6.29 59.01 19.46
C LEU A 1189 7.40 58.52 18.54
N VAL A 1190 8.44 59.32 18.34
CA VAL A 1190 9.56 59.03 17.45
C VAL A 1190 10.88 59.41 18.11
N ASP A 1191 11.92 58.60 17.98
CA ASP A 1191 13.29 58.92 18.40
C ASP A 1191 14.09 59.63 17.29
N GLY A 1192 13.61 59.57 16.04
CA GLY A 1192 14.23 60.20 14.89
C GLY A 1192 14.97 59.26 13.95
N SER A 1193 15.36 58.07 14.42
CA SER A 1193 15.98 57.01 13.60
C SER A 1193 14.99 56.36 12.64
N GLU A 1194 13.69 56.46 12.95
CA GLU A 1194 12.64 55.78 12.20
C GLU A 1194 12.35 56.47 10.85
N GLU A 1195 11.73 55.70 9.96
CA GLU A 1195 11.06 56.23 8.79
C GLU A 1195 9.55 56.20 8.97
N LEU A 1196 8.86 57.17 8.37
CA LEU A 1196 7.43 57.32 8.40
C LEU A 1196 6.86 57.00 7.03
N MET A 1197 5.90 56.10 7.00
CA MET A 1197 5.02 55.89 5.86
C MET A 1197 3.77 56.75 6.05
N LEU A 1198 3.54 57.72 5.15
CA LEU A 1198 2.36 58.59 5.14
C LEU A 1198 1.51 58.29 3.92
N ILE A 1199 0.18 58.27 4.07
CA ILE A 1199 -0.76 58.08 2.96
C ILE A 1199 -1.85 59.18 3.04
N SER A 1200 -2.13 59.84 1.91
CA SER A 1200 -3.23 60.80 1.78
C SER A 1200 -4.56 60.12 1.40
N LYS A 1201 -5.68 60.84 1.51
CA LYS A 1201 -6.98 60.31 1.07
C LYS A 1201 -7.00 59.93 -0.40
N PHE A 1202 -6.25 60.63 -1.25
CA PHE A 1202 -6.14 60.27 -2.67
C PHE A 1202 -5.11 59.17 -2.97
N GLY A 1203 -4.62 58.44 -1.96
CA GLY A 1203 -3.75 57.28 -2.14
C GLY A 1203 -2.30 57.64 -2.48
N VAL A 1204 -1.87 58.87 -2.22
CA VAL A 1204 -0.47 59.28 -2.38
C VAL A 1204 0.32 58.80 -1.16
N GLY A 1205 1.16 57.78 -1.37
CA GLY A 1205 2.04 57.23 -0.34
C GLY A 1205 3.45 57.82 -0.40
N ILE A 1206 4.03 58.17 0.75
CA ILE A 1206 5.41 58.62 0.86
C ILE A 1206 6.09 58.01 2.09
N ARG A 1207 7.33 57.54 1.90
CA ARG A 1207 8.24 57.08 2.95
C ARG A 1207 9.29 58.18 3.21
N ILE A 1208 9.31 58.77 4.40
CA ILE A 1208 10.18 59.89 4.79
C ILE A 1208 10.90 59.60 6.11
N LYS A 1209 12.15 60.03 6.27
CA LYS A 1209 12.86 59.89 7.55
C LYS A 1209 12.29 60.82 8.62
N CYS A 1210 12.14 60.36 9.87
CA CYS A 1210 11.72 61.20 10.99
C CYS A 1210 12.66 62.40 11.18
N THR A 1211 13.97 62.21 10.97
CA THR A 1211 14.99 63.27 11.03
C THR A 1211 14.70 64.47 10.11
N ASP A 1212 13.99 64.28 8.99
CA ASP A 1212 13.65 65.35 8.07
C ASP A 1212 12.57 66.30 8.62
N ILE A 1213 11.81 65.88 9.64
CA ILE A 1213 10.79 66.68 10.33
C ILE A 1213 11.45 67.45 11.47
N SER A 1214 11.28 68.78 11.47
CA SER A 1214 11.93 69.66 12.45
C SER A 1214 11.41 69.39 13.87
N SER A 1215 12.34 69.26 14.82
CA SER A 1215 12.05 69.25 16.26
C SER A 1215 11.98 70.69 16.78
N VAL A 1216 10.83 71.08 17.31
CA VAL A 1216 10.51 72.44 17.77
C VAL A 1216 9.59 72.38 19.00
N GLY A 1217 9.58 73.45 19.80
CA GLY A 1217 8.81 73.47 21.06
C GLY A 1217 7.29 73.31 20.90
N ARG A 1218 6.61 73.04 22.02
CA ARG A 1218 5.17 72.72 22.08
C ARG A 1218 4.26 73.72 21.37
N ALA A 1219 4.28 75.01 21.75
CA ALA A 1219 3.33 76.01 21.25
C ALA A 1219 3.69 76.59 19.86
N THR A 1220 4.09 75.75 18.89
CA THR A 1220 4.48 76.15 17.53
C THR A 1220 3.53 75.57 16.46
N GLN A 1221 3.64 76.03 15.21
CA GLN A 1221 2.75 75.64 14.09
C GLN A 1221 3.19 74.36 13.35
N GLY A 1222 4.50 74.02 13.41
CA GLY A 1222 5.11 72.92 12.66
C GLY A 1222 5.46 73.23 11.20
N VAL A 1223 6.08 72.26 10.53
CA VAL A 1223 6.58 72.37 9.15
C VAL A 1223 5.79 71.48 8.18
N ARG A 1224 5.85 71.77 6.88
CA ARG A 1224 5.19 70.92 5.86
C ARG A 1224 5.97 69.61 5.67
N VAL A 1225 5.28 68.49 5.86
CA VAL A 1225 5.83 67.11 5.77
C VAL A 1225 5.50 66.48 4.42
N ILE A 1226 4.23 66.58 3.99
CA ILE A 1226 3.75 66.12 2.68
C ILE A 1226 3.04 67.26 1.95
N ARG A 1227 3.19 67.33 0.62
CA ARG A 1227 2.47 68.29 -0.21
C ARG A 1227 1.19 67.64 -0.74
N LEU A 1228 0.06 68.01 -0.16
CA LEU A 1228 -1.26 67.54 -0.55
C LEU A 1228 -1.84 68.41 -1.67
N GLN A 1229 -2.71 67.82 -2.49
CA GLN A 1229 -3.46 68.55 -3.51
C GLN A 1229 -4.63 69.33 -2.88
N GLU A 1230 -5.21 70.26 -3.62
CA GLU A 1230 -6.39 71.01 -3.15
C GLU A 1230 -7.58 70.04 -2.98
N GLY A 1231 -8.15 69.97 -1.78
CA GLY A 1231 -9.18 68.99 -1.41
C GLY A 1231 -8.66 67.66 -0.84
N ASP A 1232 -7.34 67.42 -0.84
CA ASP A 1232 -6.72 66.24 -0.24
C ASP A 1232 -6.28 66.51 1.22
N GLU A 1233 -6.38 65.51 2.08
CA GLU A 1233 -5.96 65.58 3.49
C GLU A 1233 -5.14 64.34 3.87
N LEU A 1234 -4.36 64.45 4.94
CA LEU A 1234 -3.62 63.32 5.48
C LEU A 1234 -4.60 62.26 6.03
N ALA A 1235 -4.51 61.03 5.54
CA ALA A 1235 -5.39 59.93 5.93
C ALA A 1235 -4.77 59.03 7.00
N ALA A 1236 -3.54 58.56 6.78
CA ALA A 1236 -2.88 57.58 7.66
C ALA A 1236 -1.37 57.81 7.75
N ALA A 1237 -0.76 57.39 8.86
CA ALA A 1237 0.68 57.37 9.08
C ALA A 1237 1.09 56.15 9.90
N ALA A 1238 2.26 55.58 9.62
CA ALA A 1238 2.87 54.52 10.43
C ALA A 1238 4.40 54.62 10.44
N MET A 1239 5.02 54.08 11.49
CA MET A 1239 6.47 54.10 11.71
C MET A 1239 7.14 52.82 11.20
N ILE A 1240 8.39 52.94 10.77
CA ILE A 1240 9.28 51.88 10.29
C ILE A 1240 10.61 52.04 11.04
N VAL A 1241 10.98 51.09 11.89
CA VAL A 1241 12.26 51.10 12.62
C VAL A 1241 13.37 50.55 11.73
N MET A 1242 14.57 51.15 11.79
CA MET A 1242 15.75 50.77 10.99
C MET A 1242 16.88 50.27 11.91
N GLU A 1243 17.48 49.11 11.62
CA GLU A 1243 18.72 48.64 12.25
C GLU A 1243 19.79 48.27 11.20
N GLU A 1244 21.06 48.45 11.57
CA GLU A 1244 22.23 47.96 10.82
C GLU A 1244 22.32 46.43 11.00
N ASN A 1245 21.89 45.65 9.97
CA ASN A 1245 22.00 44.19 9.77
C ASN A 1245 20.73 43.30 9.88
N GLY A 1246 19.53 43.86 9.91
CA GLY A 1246 18.30 43.06 9.89
C GLY A 1246 17.15 43.86 10.46
N ILE A 1247 15.91 43.57 10.06
CA ILE A 1247 14.72 44.26 10.56
C ILE A 1247 14.38 43.65 11.93
N SER A 1248 14.42 44.47 12.98
CA SER A 1248 13.99 44.12 14.34
C SER A 1248 12.60 44.68 14.63
N LYS A 1249 11.92 43.99 15.55
CA LYS A 1249 10.53 44.11 16.00
C LYS A 1249 10.17 45.52 16.49
N LEU A 1250 8.87 45.81 16.45
CA LEU A 1250 8.28 46.89 17.25
C LEU A 1250 8.81 46.83 18.70
N ASP A 1251 9.46 47.90 19.13
CA ASP A 1251 9.52 48.29 20.54
C ASP A 1251 8.07 48.47 21.03
N TYR A 1252 7.52 47.42 21.62
CA TYR A 1252 6.81 47.59 22.86
C TYR A 1252 7.89 47.76 23.91
N THR A 1253 8.04 48.97 24.46
CA THR A 1253 8.98 49.25 25.55
C THR A 1253 8.78 48.25 26.68
N LEU A 1254 9.60 47.19 26.73
CA LEU A 1254 9.89 46.44 27.93
C LEU A 1254 10.86 47.32 28.74
N PRO A 1255 10.56 47.68 30.00
CA PRO A 1255 11.53 48.38 30.82
C PRO A 1255 12.76 47.48 31.00
N ALA A 1256 13.95 48.06 30.80
CA ALA A 1256 15.21 47.37 31.04
C ALA A 1256 15.26 46.86 32.49
N GLU A 1257 15.56 45.58 32.68
CA GLU A 1257 15.84 45.01 33.99
C GLU A 1257 17.01 45.78 34.62
N LYS A 1258 16.77 46.36 35.80
CA LYS A 1258 17.85 46.85 36.66
C LYS A 1258 18.65 45.63 37.13
N GLU A 1259 19.83 45.43 36.56
CA GLU A 1259 20.88 44.69 37.24
C GLU A 1259 21.36 45.50 38.45
N ASP A 1260 21.11 44.99 39.65
CA ASP A 1260 21.86 45.34 40.87
C ASP A 1260 22.69 44.09 41.26
N PRO A 1261 23.88 44.28 41.87
CA PRO A 1261 25.10 43.47 41.65
C PRO A 1261 25.11 42.02 42.14
#